data_AF-A0A4U1J6K9-F1
#
_entry.id   AF-A0A4U1J6K9-F1
#
_cell.length_a   1.000
_cell.length_b   1.000
_cell.length_c   1.000
_cell.angle_alpha   90.00
_cell.angle_beta   90.00
_cell.angle_gamma   90.00
#
_symmetry.space_group_name_H-M   'P 1'
#
loop_
_entity.id
_entity.type
_entity.pdbx_description
1 polymer ?
#
loop_
_entity_poly.entity_id
_entity_poly.type
_entity_poly.pdbx_seq_one_letter_code
_entity_poly.pdbx_strand_id
1 'polypeptide(L)'
;MTSAETKAPRPRLLRHLRWIPALLPVAALASACGPSTAPNPFTLDAGPDGATDPDGGTGGGTGGGNPDDGGTPDDTLGGPCNDDTQCDDAIACTVDACDTSIARCRHSPDDAACQDGVYCDGVERCAPKLGCLPGPPVACSDGDVCTIDTCVESTGACTHVLRDADGDGAPDGHCIAKGDCNDDDPKVSPALPEVCANGKDDDCDGAVDEGDCASPKHDTCSDPLVIDAPGAYTIDTTAAASNFAASCNVNNQPAARDVVAAIVLPAGPPLDVEITARTNGADVAIALLGQCGDPSTEITCGTSFFHPQGGRFAKIRGRGLGDPAKTTALPLYVFADADTPVILDVAFLPPEPVPTNETCGTAEPISFGVPFFSTLVDAATDVGISCAPLTGELLYSFELASPANVHVYASSVDGDGFPVISLRDADCALPEDEITCKGAPIVDVFRHALPAGTYHVAVAAGAPTIVSTTVVIEPPTEPLPDETCEGAPALTPNVTLDVDLLDRQDDVQLGCLPGAVDAAYTLSLPVASDVLLVQRISQGDTGAVTLALPACADPLDQLICDPGSQSPLRIGKRNVPAGDYRVVAESLLGQPAQVTAFVRKTTPPVVVPFADACADVLMIPATGGFFQGNTANATASFNAGCDQGGGPEGGARDQLLGLSLSDKKRVVLDMGGSGYTTLLDVRKGPDCPGVEVPKACAVGYGQNKSFLDLTLDPGVYFLQIDGLGQDSGPWFLDVRIVDP
;
A
#
# COMPACT_ATOMS: atom_id res chain seq x y z
N MET A 1 3.41 -18.61 68.49
CA MET A 1 4.48 -18.41 69.49
C MET A 1 5.36 -17.27 68.99
N THR A 2 5.61 -16.31 69.89
CA THR A 2 6.30 -15.00 69.80
C THR A 2 7.73 -15.09 69.20
N SER A 3 8.32 -14.06 68.57
CA SER A 3 8.54 -12.63 68.94
C SER A 3 8.74 -11.78 67.66
N ALA A 4 8.08 -10.63 67.44
CA ALA A 4 8.29 -9.27 67.99
C ALA A 4 9.60 -8.58 67.59
N GLU A 5 9.52 -7.54 66.74
CA GLU A 5 10.03 -6.18 67.07
C GLU A 5 9.58 -5.10 66.07
N THR A 6 9.37 -3.91 66.63
CA THR A 6 8.71 -2.71 66.12
C THR A 6 9.69 -1.62 65.62
N LYS A 7 9.17 -0.65 64.85
CA LYS A 7 9.31 0.84 65.01
C LYS A 7 9.99 1.62 63.85
N ALA A 8 9.23 2.53 63.23
CA ALA A 8 9.65 3.69 62.40
C ALA A 8 10.00 4.92 63.29
N PRO A 9 10.29 6.19 62.84
CA PRO A 9 10.47 6.79 61.50
C PRO A 9 11.66 7.83 61.34
N ARG A 10 11.86 8.33 60.09
CA ARG A 10 12.54 9.56 59.52
C ARG A 10 13.48 10.47 60.38
N PRO A 11 14.45 11.16 59.73
CA PRO A 11 14.25 12.61 59.47
C PRO A 11 14.86 13.19 58.16
N ARG A 12 14.27 14.33 57.74
CA ARG A 12 14.77 15.33 56.76
C ARG A 12 15.93 16.15 57.34
N LEU A 13 16.86 16.63 56.51
CA LEU A 13 17.45 17.98 56.67
C LEU A 13 17.96 18.55 55.34
N LEU A 14 17.70 19.86 55.16
CA LEU A 14 18.01 20.73 54.03
C LEU A 14 19.51 21.10 53.92
N ARG A 15 19.99 21.43 52.71
CA ARG A 15 20.63 22.75 52.45
C ARG A 15 20.80 23.09 50.96
N HIS A 16 20.63 24.39 50.71
CA HIS A 16 20.60 25.15 49.47
C HIS A 16 21.89 25.14 48.64
N LEU A 17 21.78 25.33 47.32
CA LEU A 17 22.50 26.39 46.62
C LEU A 17 21.74 26.82 45.33
N ARG A 18 21.61 28.13 45.16
CA ARG A 18 21.09 28.86 43.98
C ARG A 18 21.86 28.43 42.72
N TRP A 19 21.23 28.53 41.54
CA TRP A 19 21.83 29.04 40.28
C TRP A 19 20.72 29.58 39.37
N ILE A 20 21.10 30.58 38.59
CA ILE A 20 20.32 31.53 37.81
C ILE A 20 19.98 30.92 36.43
N PRO A 21 18.78 31.05 35.85
CA PRO A 21 18.62 30.84 34.42
C PRO A 21 18.88 32.18 33.69
N ALA A 22 19.90 32.17 32.85
CA ALA A 22 20.19 33.26 31.93
C ALA A 22 19.20 33.24 30.77
N LEU A 23 18.62 34.41 30.50
CA LEU A 23 17.97 34.77 29.24
C LEU A 23 18.99 34.71 28.09
N LEU A 24 18.63 34.08 26.96
CA LEU A 24 19.01 34.40 25.57
C LEU A 24 18.26 33.44 24.61
N PRO A 25 18.04 33.83 23.35
CA PRO A 25 16.74 33.79 22.68
C PRO A 25 16.62 32.66 21.67
N VAL A 26 15.38 32.28 21.40
CA VAL A 26 14.98 31.41 20.29
C VAL A 26 15.32 32.13 18.98
N ALA A 27 16.28 31.58 18.23
CA ALA A 27 16.52 31.95 16.84
C ALA A 27 15.49 31.21 15.98
N ALA A 28 14.62 31.97 15.34
CA ALA A 28 13.75 31.50 14.28
C ALA A 28 14.62 30.97 13.11
N LEU A 29 14.51 29.67 12.82
CA LEU A 29 14.89 29.12 11.53
C LEU A 29 13.72 29.40 10.59
N ALA A 30 13.87 30.45 9.80
CA ALA A 30 13.01 30.71 8.65
C ALA A 30 13.21 29.56 7.65
N SER A 31 12.17 28.75 7.47
CA SER A 31 11.97 27.95 6.27
C SER A 31 11.79 28.90 5.10
N ALA A 32 12.87 29.12 4.35
CA ALA A 32 12.79 29.74 3.04
C ALA A 32 12.17 28.72 2.07
N CYS A 33 10.86 28.76 1.90
CA CYS A 33 10.21 28.22 0.72
C CYS A 33 10.65 29.09 -0.46
N GLY A 34 11.56 28.56 -1.29
CA GLY A 34 11.79 29.09 -2.63
C GLY A 34 10.61 28.69 -3.52
N PRO A 35 10.23 29.51 -4.52
CA PRO A 35 9.14 29.19 -5.43
C PRO A 35 9.52 27.97 -6.27
N SER A 36 8.82 26.85 -6.08
CA SER A 36 8.92 25.67 -6.93
C SER A 36 8.07 25.89 -8.18
N THR A 37 8.70 26.33 -9.27
CA THR A 37 8.14 26.16 -10.61
C THR A 37 8.47 24.76 -11.10
N ALA A 38 7.51 23.84 -11.05
CA ALA A 38 7.63 22.56 -11.73
C ALA A 38 7.71 22.82 -13.25
N PRO A 39 8.74 22.36 -13.98
CA PRO A 39 8.77 22.47 -15.43
C PRO A 39 7.77 21.48 -16.05
N ASN A 40 6.85 22.01 -16.85
CA ASN A 40 6.00 21.25 -17.77
C ASN A 40 6.88 20.37 -18.69
N PRO A 41 6.60 19.06 -18.87
CA PRO A 41 7.40 18.15 -19.68
C PRO A 41 7.25 18.33 -21.21
N PHE A 42 6.56 19.37 -21.69
CA PHE A 42 6.43 19.66 -23.12
C PHE A 42 6.73 21.12 -23.45
N THR A 43 7.98 21.47 -23.77
CA THR A 43 8.28 22.58 -24.70
C THR A 43 9.54 22.30 -25.52
N LEU A 44 9.30 22.02 -26.81
CA LEU A 44 10.19 22.44 -27.89
C LEU A 44 10.05 23.96 -28.02
N ASP A 45 11.18 24.65 -27.91
CA ASP A 45 11.29 26.10 -28.02
C ASP A 45 10.93 26.56 -29.44
N ALA A 46 9.79 27.23 -29.57
CA ALA A 46 9.43 28.02 -30.75
C ALA A 46 9.06 29.43 -30.29
N GLY A 47 10.06 30.16 -29.79
CA GLY A 47 9.95 31.60 -29.57
C GLY A 47 9.64 32.35 -30.89
N PRO A 48 8.72 33.34 -30.88
CA PRO A 48 8.52 34.26 -31.98
C PRO A 48 9.20 35.60 -31.68
N ASP A 49 10.14 36.02 -32.53
CA ASP A 49 10.55 37.42 -32.61
C ASP A 49 10.29 37.95 -34.03
N GLY A 50 9.54 39.05 -34.07
CA GLY A 50 9.02 39.65 -35.29
C GLY A 50 9.89 40.73 -35.93
N ALA A 51 9.44 41.08 -37.14
CA ALA A 51 9.52 42.38 -37.81
C ALA A 51 10.86 42.87 -38.44
N THR A 52 10.81 42.88 -39.78
CA THR A 52 11.22 43.96 -40.73
C THR A 52 12.67 44.47 -40.77
N ASP A 53 13.38 44.17 -41.88
CA ASP A 53 14.03 45.18 -42.75
C ASP A 53 14.44 44.54 -44.11
N PRO A 54 14.28 45.20 -45.27
CA PRO A 54 14.69 44.67 -46.57
C PRO A 54 15.98 45.34 -47.07
N ASP A 55 16.99 44.57 -47.49
CA ASP A 55 17.83 44.91 -48.65
C ASP A 55 18.79 43.78 -49.02
N GLY A 56 18.98 43.60 -50.33
CA GLY A 56 19.72 42.48 -50.93
C GLY A 56 21.23 42.67 -51.03
N GLY A 57 21.91 41.62 -51.50
CA GLY A 57 23.29 41.74 -52.01
C GLY A 57 24.17 40.50 -51.92
N THR A 58 24.10 39.65 -52.95
CA THR A 58 25.21 39.01 -53.71
C THR A 58 26.45 38.39 -53.04
N GLY A 59 26.77 37.16 -53.49
CA GLY A 59 28.13 36.62 -53.72
C GLY A 59 28.42 35.33 -52.93
N GLY A 60 28.84 34.19 -53.48
CA GLY A 60 29.31 33.84 -54.82
C GLY A 60 30.54 32.90 -54.72
N GLY A 61 30.34 31.61 -55.04
CA GLY A 61 31.36 30.66 -55.52
C GLY A 61 32.19 29.89 -54.49
N THR A 62 32.70 28.68 -54.74
CA THR A 62 32.59 27.70 -55.84
C THR A 62 33.41 26.46 -55.45
N GLY A 63 32.88 25.25 -55.73
CA GLY A 63 33.63 24.02 -56.10
C GLY A 63 34.39 23.28 -54.99
N GLY A 64 34.38 21.97 -54.83
CA GLY A 64 33.90 20.82 -55.63
C GLY A 64 34.56 19.57 -55.00
N GLY A 65 34.06 18.34 -55.11
CA GLY A 65 32.89 17.82 -55.79
C GLY A 65 32.54 16.45 -55.22
N ASN A 66 31.29 16.10 -55.47
CA ASN A 66 30.69 14.78 -55.33
C ASN A 66 31.21 13.83 -56.43
N PRO A 67 31.20 12.52 -56.18
CA PRO A 67 30.54 11.63 -57.13
C PRO A 67 29.60 10.69 -56.37
N ASP A 68 28.30 11.00 -56.39
CA ASP A 68 27.21 10.08 -56.74
C ASP A 68 25.84 10.77 -56.46
N ASP A 69 24.94 10.61 -57.42
CA ASP A 69 23.68 11.31 -57.64
C ASP A 69 22.78 11.56 -56.41
N GLY A 70 22.56 12.84 -56.10
CA GLY A 70 21.32 13.54 -56.46
C GLY A 70 19.99 12.78 -56.40
N GLY A 71 19.40 12.75 -55.21
CA GLY A 71 17.96 12.65 -55.01
C GLY A 71 17.65 12.33 -53.56
N THR A 72 16.90 13.20 -52.86
CA THR A 72 16.10 12.72 -51.73
C THR A 72 15.34 11.48 -52.23
N PRO A 73 15.40 10.31 -51.56
CA PRO A 73 14.57 9.19 -51.96
C PRO A 73 13.14 9.69 -52.11
N ASP A 74 12.58 9.64 -53.32
CA ASP A 74 11.18 9.98 -53.51
C ASP A 74 10.40 8.85 -52.84
N ASP A 75 10.03 9.07 -51.58
CA ASP A 75 9.34 8.12 -50.73
C ASP A 75 7.94 7.76 -51.24
N THR A 76 7.48 8.45 -52.30
CA THR A 76 6.24 8.19 -53.02
C THR A 76 6.42 7.26 -54.22
N LEU A 77 7.62 6.77 -54.55
CA LEU A 77 7.83 5.94 -55.74
C LEU A 77 7.94 4.43 -55.43
N GLY A 78 7.05 3.65 -56.03
CA GLY A 78 6.94 2.19 -55.89
C GLY A 78 7.51 1.35 -57.04
N GLY A 79 7.09 0.08 -57.10
CA GLY A 79 7.53 -0.88 -58.10
C GLY A 79 7.12 -0.52 -59.55
N PRO A 80 7.60 -1.27 -60.55
CA PRO A 80 7.18 -1.08 -61.95
C PRO A 80 5.71 -1.46 -62.16
N CYS A 81 5.00 -0.75 -63.03
CA CYS A 81 3.57 -0.98 -63.32
C CYS A 81 3.20 -0.72 -64.78
N ASN A 82 2.07 -1.26 -65.21
CA ASN A 82 1.45 -0.96 -66.51
C ASN A 82 0.06 -0.32 -66.37
N ASP A 83 -0.61 -0.52 -65.24
CA ASP A 83 -1.89 0.09 -64.87
C ASP A 83 -2.00 0.23 -63.34
N ASP A 84 -2.98 1.03 -62.88
CA ASP A 84 -3.15 1.39 -61.47
C ASP A 84 -3.45 0.19 -60.55
N THR A 85 -4.00 -0.92 -61.09
CA THR A 85 -4.34 -2.09 -60.27
C THR A 85 -3.12 -2.85 -59.74
N GLN A 86 -1.93 -2.51 -60.25
CA GLN A 86 -0.66 -3.11 -59.86
C GLN A 86 0.10 -2.26 -58.82
N CYS A 87 -0.47 -1.14 -58.37
CA CYS A 87 0.20 -0.15 -57.55
C CYS A 87 -0.30 -0.03 -56.12
N ASP A 88 -1.27 -0.84 -55.70
CA ASP A 88 -1.77 -0.88 -54.32
C ASP A 88 -0.63 -1.24 -53.35
N ASP A 89 -0.24 -0.29 -52.50
CA ASP A 89 0.77 -0.48 -51.46
C ASP A 89 0.18 -0.94 -50.11
N ALA A 90 -1.13 -1.17 -50.07
CA ALA A 90 -1.93 -1.51 -48.90
C ALA A 90 -1.92 -0.46 -47.78
N ILE A 91 -1.51 0.78 -48.07
CA ILE A 91 -1.59 1.92 -47.15
C ILE A 91 -2.86 2.71 -47.51
N ALA A 92 -3.84 2.71 -46.61
CA ALA A 92 -5.16 3.26 -46.93
C ALA A 92 -5.18 4.78 -47.20
N CYS A 93 -4.17 5.52 -46.75
CA CYS A 93 -4.07 6.97 -46.90
C CYS A 93 -3.25 7.42 -48.11
N THR A 94 -2.72 6.51 -48.92
CA THR A 94 -2.03 6.83 -50.16
C THR A 94 -2.97 6.66 -51.35
N VAL A 95 -2.86 7.57 -52.31
CA VAL A 95 -3.49 7.44 -53.62
C VAL A 95 -2.48 6.79 -54.56
N ASP A 96 -2.74 5.53 -54.89
CA ASP A 96 -1.87 4.69 -55.71
C ASP A 96 -2.24 4.78 -57.18
N ALA A 97 -1.29 5.26 -57.99
CA ALA A 97 -1.47 5.37 -59.43
C ALA A 97 -0.21 4.95 -60.19
N CYS A 98 -0.39 4.40 -61.39
CA CYS A 98 0.70 4.05 -62.27
C CYS A 98 1.09 5.26 -63.15
N ASP A 99 2.29 5.81 -62.92
CA ASP A 99 2.83 6.83 -63.81
C ASP A 99 3.41 6.15 -65.07
N THR A 100 2.58 6.09 -66.11
CA THR A 100 2.92 5.49 -67.41
C THR A 100 4.07 6.19 -68.14
N SER A 101 4.48 7.39 -67.73
CA SER A 101 5.62 8.11 -68.33
C SER A 101 6.97 7.58 -67.86
N ILE A 102 7.02 7.03 -66.64
CA ILE A 102 8.22 6.43 -66.03
C ILE A 102 8.06 4.94 -65.73
N ALA A 103 6.89 4.36 -66.01
CA ALA A 103 6.51 2.96 -65.79
C ALA A 103 6.72 2.50 -64.32
N ARG A 104 6.39 3.37 -63.36
CA ARG A 104 6.50 3.11 -61.92
C ARG A 104 5.25 3.58 -61.16
N CYS A 105 4.94 2.88 -60.09
CA CYS A 105 3.89 3.27 -59.16
C CYS A 105 4.26 4.54 -58.41
N ARG A 106 3.23 5.36 -58.16
CA ARG A 106 3.31 6.57 -57.35
C ARG A 106 2.25 6.51 -56.24
N HIS A 107 2.71 6.55 -55.01
CA HIS A 107 1.95 6.49 -53.75
C HIS A 107 1.86 7.89 -53.18
N SER A 108 0.86 8.68 -53.60
CA SER A 108 0.74 10.08 -53.19
C SER A 108 0.00 10.16 -51.85
N PRO A 109 0.59 10.69 -50.77
CA PRO A 109 -0.09 10.78 -49.48
C PRO A 109 -1.30 11.70 -49.57
N ASP A 110 -2.41 11.27 -48.98
CA ASP A 110 -3.64 12.04 -48.79
C ASP A 110 -3.94 12.15 -47.29
N ASP A 111 -3.51 13.26 -46.68
CA ASP A 111 -3.74 13.54 -45.26
C ASP A 111 -5.22 13.59 -44.90
N ALA A 112 -6.12 13.90 -45.85
CA ALA A 112 -7.55 13.94 -45.60
C ALA A 112 -8.15 12.54 -45.36
N ALA A 113 -7.53 11.50 -45.91
CA ALA A 113 -7.90 10.11 -45.68
C ALA A 113 -7.53 9.61 -44.27
N CYS A 114 -6.63 10.33 -43.59
CA CYS A 114 -6.22 9.98 -42.23
C CYS A 114 -7.12 10.57 -41.15
N GLN A 115 -7.83 11.67 -41.41
CA GLN A 115 -8.58 12.39 -40.38
C GLN A 115 -9.62 11.51 -39.70
N ASP A 116 -9.41 11.20 -38.43
CA ASP A 116 -10.26 10.38 -37.57
C ASP A 116 -11.39 11.18 -36.91
N GLY A 117 -11.33 12.52 -37.03
CA GLY A 117 -12.33 13.45 -36.52
C GLY A 117 -12.12 13.86 -35.06
N VAL A 118 -11.00 13.48 -34.45
CA VAL A 118 -10.56 13.95 -33.14
C VAL A 118 -9.78 15.26 -33.32
N TYR A 119 -10.18 16.30 -32.58
CA TYR A 119 -9.60 17.63 -32.68
C TYR A 119 -8.36 17.78 -31.80
N CYS A 120 -8.39 17.24 -30.58
CA CYS A 120 -7.39 17.55 -29.55
C CYS A 120 -6.03 16.85 -29.70
N ASP A 121 -5.97 15.71 -30.40
CA ASP A 121 -4.72 15.05 -30.79
C ASP A 121 -4.12 15.60 -32.09
N GLY A 122 -4.79 16.57 -32.70
CA GLY A 122 -4.26 17.39 -33.78
C GLY A 122 -4.38 16.73 -35.16
N VAL A 123 -4.01 17.49 -36.19
CA VAL A 123 -4.22 17.08 -37.59
C VAL A 123 -3.30 15.92 -37.96
N GLU A 124 -3.88 14.76 -38.22
CA GLU A 124 -3.19 13.56 -38.68
C GLU A 124 -2.61 13.75 -40.08
N ARG A 125 -1.47 13.10 -40.34
CA ARG A 125 -0.80 13.17 -41.64
C ARG A 125 -0.49 11.78 -42.16
N CYS A 126 -0.61 11.60 -43.47
CA CYS A 126 -0.26 10.37 -44.13
C CYS A 126 1.24 10.31 -44.36
N ALA A 127 1.91 9.35 -43.73
CA ALA A 127 3.29 9.00 -44.04
C ALA A 127 3.30 7.90 -45.12
N PRO A 128 3.88 8.13 -46.32
CA PRO A 128 3.79 7.22 -47.47
C PRO A 128 4.31 5.78 -47.26
N LYS A 129 4.98 5.49 -46.14
CA LYS A 129 5.50 4.15 -45.79
C LYS A 129 5.00 3.60 -44.46
N LEU A 130 4.36 4.44 -43.65
CA LEU A 130 3.97 4.13 -42.27
C LEU A 130 2.45 4.24 -42.06
N GLY A 131 1.71 4.83 -43.01
CA GLY A 131 0.28 5.08 -42.88
C GLY A 131 -0.02 6.37 -42.12
N CYS A 132 -1.21 6.45 -41.54
CA CYS A 132 -1.65 7.62 -40.80
C CYS A 132 -0.87 7.77 -39.50
N LEU A 133 -0.27 8.94 -39.30
CA LEU A 133 0.41 9.31 -38.08
C LEU A 133 -0.39 10.39 -37.33
N PRO A 134 -0.55 10.27 -36.01
CA PRO A 134 -1.20 11.29 -35.20
C PRO A 134 -0.45 12.62 -35.27
N GLY A 135 -1.21 13.71 -35.22
CA GLY A 135 -0.66 15.06 -35.14
C GLY A 135 0.00 15.33 -33.79
N PRO A 136 0.74 16.44 -33.66
CA PRO A 136 1.05 16.98 -32.35
C PRO A 136 -0.27 17.46 -31.69
N PRO A 137 -0.50 17.16 -30.40
CA PRO A 137 -1.69 17.60 -29.69
C PRO A 137 -1.87 19.12 -29.74
N VAL A 138 -3.12 19.59 -29.75
CA VAL A 138 -3.44 21.02 -29.75
C VAL A 138 -2.97 21.64 -28.43
N ALA A 139 -1.98 22.54 -28.49
CA ALA A 139 -1.51 23.28 -27.33
C ALA A 139 -2.52 24.37 -26.94
N CYS A 140 -3.20 24.17 -25.82
CA CYS A 140 -4.22 25.08 -25.31
C CYS A 140 -3.72 26.05 -24.24
N SER A 141 -2.41 26.14 -24.01
CA SER A 141 -1.93 26.99 -22.92
C SER A 141 -2.13 28.48 -23.22
N ASP A 142 -2.74 29.24 -22.29
CA ASP A 142 -2.88 30.70 -22.42
C ASP A 142 -1.70 31.46 -21.77
N GLY A 143 -0.80 30.73 -21.10
CA GLY A 143 0.38 31.25 -20.41
C GLY A 143 0.09 31.84 -19.02
N ASP A 144 -1.15 31.76 -18.54
CA ASP A 144 -1.53 32.15 -17.19
C ASP A 144 -1.45 30.95 -16.24
N VAL A 145 -0.56 31.02 -15.25
CA VAL A 145 -0.37 29.97 -14.24
C VAL A 145 -1.61 29.76 -13.35
N CYS A 146 -2.54 30.71 -13.38
CA CYS A 146 -3.77 30.68 -12.60
C CYS A 146 -4.93 29.99 -13.31
N THR A 147 -4.71 29.45 -14.53
CA THR A 147 -5.74 28.71 -15.24
C THR A 147 -5.30 27.27 -15.55
N ILE A 148 -6.26 26.36 -15.55
CA ILE A 148 -6.14 25.00 -16.04
C ILE A 148 -6.62 25.01 -17.49
N ASP A 149 -5.64 24.88 -18.39
CA ASP A 149 -5.82 24.90 -19.83
C ASP A 149 -6.14 23.50 -20.37
N THR A 150 -7.35 23.30 -20.90
CA THR A 150 -7.79 22.00 -21.40
C THR A 150 -8.29 22.11 -22.84
N CYS A 151 -7.86 21.18 -23.69
CA CYS A 151 -8.49 20.98 -24.99
C CYS A 151 -9.77 20.16 -24.82
N VAL A 152 -10.92 20.70 -25.26
CA VAL A 152 -12.22 20.06 -25.11
C VAL A 152 -12.71 19.56 -26.47
N GLU A 153 -12.72 18.24 -26.61
CA GLU A 153 -13.06 17.55 -27.86
C GLU A 153 -14.49 17.86 -28.33
N SER A 154 -15.45 17.89 -27.40
CA SER A 154 -16.87 18.13 -27.73
C SER A 154 -17.14 19.51 -28.36
N THR A 155 -16.25 20.48 -28.11
CA THR A 155 -16.37 21.85 -28.65
C THR A 155 -15.33 22.14 -29.73
N GLY A 156 -14.33 21.27 -29.91
CA GLY A 156 -13.18 21.52 -30.79
C GLY A 156 -12.44 22.80 -30.41
N ALA A 157 -12.34 23.10 -29.11
CA ALA A 157 -11.80 24.38 -28.63
C ALA A 157 -11.03 24.23 -27.31
N CYS A 158 -10.18 25.21 -27.02
CA CYS A 158 -9.49 25.34 -25.74
C CYS A 158 -10.41 26.00 -24.71
N THR A 159 -10.36 25.51 -23.47
CA THR A 159 -11.01 26.12 -22.31
C THR A 159 -9.97 26.41 -21.24
N HIS A 160 -10.07 27.59 -20.63
CA HIS A 160 -9.18 28.07 -19.59
C HIS A 160 -10.05 28.35 -18.36
N VAL A 161 -9.93 27.54 -17.33
CA VAL A 161 -10.72 27.65 -16.11
C VAL A 161 -9.79 28.02 -14.96
N LEU A 162 -10.22 28.88 -14.05
CA LEU A 162 -9.41 29.21 -12.89
C LEU A 162 -9.05 27.95 -12.11
N ARG A 163 -7.82 27.91 -11.62
CA ARG A 163 -7.33 26.81 -10.78
C ARG A 163 -8.02 26.84 -9.41
N ASP A 164 -8.34 25.65 -8.94
CA ASP A 164 -8.93 25.32 -7.64
C ASP A 164 -8.13 24.10 -7.13
N ALA A 165 -7.26 24.34 -6.16
CA ALA A 165 -6.21 23.40 -5.75
C ALA A 165 -6.72 22.25 -4.88
N ASP A 166 -7.71 22.49 -4.01
CA ASP A 166 -8.27 21.51 -3.10
C ASP A 166 -9.70 21.06 -3.48
N GLY A 167 -10.29 21.69 -4.49
CA GLY A 167 -11.54 21.27 -5.13
C GLY A 167 -12.80 21.77 -4.44
N ASP A 168 -12.73 22.82 -3.62
CA ASP A 168 -13.88 23.35 -2.90
C ASP A 168 -14.74 24.36 -3.71
N GLY A 169 -14.31 24.66 -4.93
CA GLY A 169 -14.98 25.56 -5.85
C GLY A 169 -14.57 27.03 -5.73
N ALA A 170 -13.61 27.36 -4.86
CA ALA A 170 -12.98 28.67 -4.79
C ALA A 170 -11.67 28.69 -5.61
N PRO A 171 -11.45 29.73 -6.43
CA PRO A 171 -10.16 29.90 -7.09
C PRO A 171 -9.03 30.19 -6.10
N ASP A 172 -7.83 29.66 -6.37
CA ASP A 172 -6.63 29.86 -5.54
C ASP A 172 -6.47 31.33 -5.10
N GLY A 173 -6.21 31.59 -3.81
CA GLY A 173 -6.10 32.96 -3.28
C GLY A 173 -4.93 33.76 -3.85
N HIS A 174 -3.90 33.08 -4.35
CA HIS A 174 -2.81 33.70 -5.09
C HIS A 174 -3.28 34.30 -6.42
N CYS A 175 -4.31 33.73 -7.03
CA CYS A 175 -4.78 34.05 -8.37
C CYS A 175 -5.88 35.11 -8.38
N ILE A 176 -6.71 35.16 -7.33
CA ILE A 176 -7.78 36.15 -7.20
C ILE A 176 -7.72 36.82 -5.83
N ALA A 177 -7.87 38.14 -5.82
CA ALA A 177 -8.03 38.88 -4.57
C ALA A 177 -9.32 38.45 -3.86
N LYS A 178 -9.19 37.92 -2.63
CA LYS A 178 -10.26 37.23 -1.87
C LYS A 178 -10.70 35.88 -2.49
N GLY A 179 -9.78 35.18 -3.15
CA GLY A 179 -9.92 33.75 -3.42
C GLY A 179 -9.66 32.93 -2.15
N ASP A 180 -9.46 31.63 -2.34
CA ASP A 180 -9.20 30.68 -1.26
C ASP A 180 -7.99 31.11 -0.40
N CYS A 181 -8.19 31.27 0.90
CA CYS A 181 -7.14 31.66 1.82
C CYS A 181 -6.29 30.47 2.31
N ASN A 182 -6.68 29.23 2.01
CA ASN A 182 -5.96 28.01 2.31
C ASN A 182 -6.17 26.91 1.25
N ASP A 183 -5.43 27.01 0.14
CA ASP A 183 -5.40 26.11 -1.03
C ASP A 183 -5.11 24.60 -0.75
N ASP A 184 -4.98 24.19 0.52
CA ASP A 184 -4.72 22.81 0.98
C ASP A 184 -5.90 22.24 1.84
N ASP A 185 -6.91 23.05 2.19
CA ASP A 185 -8.01 22.65 3.09
C ASP A 185 -9.38 23.02 2.51
N PRO A 186 -10.11 22.06 1.91
CA PRO A 186 -11.36 22.32 1.18
C PRO A 186 -12.55 22.69 2.08
N LYS A 187 -12.27 22.95 3.36
CA LYS A 187 -13.20 23.48 4.36
C LYS A 187 -13.00 24.96 4.63
N VAL A 188 -12.01 25.60 3.99
CA VAL A 188 -11.65 26.99 4.18
C VAL A 188 -11.78 27.67 2.83
N SER A 189 -12.86 28.43 2.63
CA SER A 189 -13.11 29.07 1.34
C SER A 189 -14.10 30.23 1.43
N PRO A 190 -13.98 31.25 0.57
CA PRO A 190 -14.94 32.35 0.49
C PRO A 190 -16.39 31.94 0.22
N ALA A 191 -16.62 30.69 -0.20
CA ALA A 191 -17.95 30.14 -0.45
C ALA A 191 -18.55 29.42 0.77
N LEU A 192 -17.73 29.12 1.78
CA LEU A 192 -18.14 28.45 3.00
C LEU A 192 -18.47 29.48 4.09
N PRO A 193 -19.39 29.15 5.03
CA PRO A 193 -19.65 29.99 6.18
C PRO A 193 -18.59 29.77 7.27
N GLU A 194 -18.26 30.83 8.00
CA GLU A 194 -17.38 30.76 9.18
C GLU A 194 -17.88 29.74 10.20
N VAL A 195 -17.00 28.89 10.74
CA VAL A 195 -17.35 27.89 11.74
C VAL A 195 -16.88 28.31 13.13
N CYS A 196 -17.81 28.33 14.09
CA CYS A 196 -17.51 28.86 15.42
C CYS A 196 -16.43 28.07 16.19
N ALA A 197 -15.46 28.79 16.74
CA ALA A 197 -14.47 28.31 17.72
C ALA A 197 -13.55 27.19 17.22
N ASN A 198 -13.35 27.11 15.90
CA ASN A 198 -12.38 26.20 15.29
C ASN A 198 -10.98 26.85 15.12
N GLY A 199 -10.87 28.16 15.34
CA GLY A 199 -9.62 28.92 15.27
C GLY A 199 -9.10 29.15 13.86
N LYS A 200 -9.95 29.01 12.84
CA LYS A 200 -9.67 29.26 11.42
C LYS A 200 -10.53 30.43 10.92
N ASP A 201 -10.14 31.00 9.79
CA ASP A 201 -10.90 31.96 9.00
C ASP A 201 -11.49 31.13 7.84
N ASP A 202 -12.62 30.46 8.07
CA ASP A 202 -13.17 29.47 7.15
C ASP A 202 -13.88 30.12 5.95
N ASP A 203 -14.32 31.37 6.08
CA ASP A 203 -14.95 32.13 4.99
C ASP A 203 -14.00 33.15 4.31
N CYS A 204 -12.73 33.12 4.69
CA CYS A 204 -11.65 33.91 4.11
C CYS A 204 -11.94 35.42 4.09
N ASP A 205 -12.70 35.93 5.07
CA ASP A 205 -13.05 37.34 5.18
C ASP A 205 -12.01 38.17 5.97
N GLY A 206 -11.06 37.48 6.62
CA GLY A 206 -9.96 38.04 7.40
C GLY A 206 -10.23 38.11 8.91
N ALA A 207 -11.39 37.65 9.37
CA ALA A 207 -11.71 37.43 10.77
C ALA A 207 -11.56 35.94 11.12
N VAL A 208 -11.29 35.66 12.40
CA VAL A 208 -11.23 34.29 12.92
C VAL A 208 -12.26 34.20 14.04
N ASP A 209 -13.13 33.21 13.95
CA ASP A 209 -14.23 32.90 14.89
C ASP A 209 -15.14 34.11 15.14
N GLU A 210 -15.68 34.73 14.09
CA GLU A 210 -16.54 35.91 14.24
C GLU A 210 -17.94 35.62 14.82
N GLY A 211 -18.63 36.65 15.32
CA GLY A 211 -19.86 36.48 16.10
C GLY A 211 -21.07 35.94 15.34
N ASP A 212 -21.05 36.03 14.00
CA ASP A 212 -22.12 35.56 13.10
C ASP A 212 -21.77 34.19 12.45
N CYS A 213 -20.87 33.42 13.09
CA CYS A 213 -20.44 32.08 12.65
C CYS A 213 -21.53 30.99 12.78
N ALA A 214 -21.39 29.92 11.99
CA ALA A 214 -22.17 28.70 12.08
C ALA A 214 -21.66 27.82 13.24
N SER A 215 -22.52 27.59 14.24
CA SER A 215 -22.24 26.58 15.26
C SER A 215 -22.38 25.18 14.68
N PRO A 216 -21.59 24.20 15.15
CA PRO A 216 -21.71 22.81 14.74
C PRO A 216 -23.13 22.30 14.96
N LYS A 217 -23.74 21.71 13.93
CA LYS A 217 -25.04 21.08 14.04
C LYS A 217 -24.91 19.81 14.87
N HIS A 218 -25.94 19.47 15.64
CA HIS A 218 -25.99 18.21 16.37
C HIS A 218 -24.97 18.05 17.51
N ASP A 219 -24.32 19.14 17.94
CA ASP A 219 -23.35 19.16 19.05
C ASP A 219 -24.00 19.10 20.45
N THR A 220 -25.33 19.17 20.54
CA THR A 220 -26.05 19.15 21.82
C THR A 220 -27.26 18.22 21.80
N CYS A 221 -27.63 17.71 22.97
CA CYS A 221 -28.85 16.91 23.17
C CYS A 221 -30.15 17.63 22.76
N SER A 222 -30.14 18.97 22.69
CA SER A 222 -31.31 19.77 22.27
C SER A 222 -31.48 19.86 20.76
N ASP A 223 -30.42 19.58 19.99
CA ASP A 223 -30.42 19.65 18.52
C ASP A 223 -29.96 18.34 17.87
N PRO A 224 -30.46 17.15 18.25
CA PRO A 224 -29.93 15.91 17.71
C PRO A 224 -30.35 15.70 16.25
N LEU A 225 -29.54 14.96 15.49
CA LEU A 225 -29.96 14.44 14.19
C LEU A 225 -31.06 13.39 14.39
N VAL A 226 -32.29 13.69 13.99
CA VAL A 226 -33.43 12.78 14.18
C VAL A 226 -33.41 11.67 13.13
N ILE A 227 -33.35 10.42 13.59
CA ILE A 227 -33.38 9.20 12.76
C ILE A 227 -34.62 8.40 13.15
N ASP A 228 -35.67 8.48 12.35
CA ASP A 228 -36.98 7.85 12.61
C ASP A 228 -37.31 6.68 11.66
N ALA A 229 -36.38 6.34 10.76
CA ALA A 229 -36.48 5.22 9.85
C ALA A 229 -35.09 4.59 9.57
N PRO A 230 -35.04 3.34 9.10
CA PRO A 230 -33.80 2.76 8.58
C PRO A 230 -33.30 3.50 7.34
N GLY A 231 -31.99 3.65 7.21
CA GLY A 231 -31.37 4.36 6.09
C GLY A 231 -29.92 4.76 6.36
N ALA A 232 -29.31 5.39 5.36
CA ALA A 232 -28.00 6.01 5.48
C ALA A 232 -28.18 7.51 5.76
N TYR A 233 -27.49 8.01 6.77
CA TYR A 233 -27.54 9.40 7.22
C TYR A 233 -26.11 9.96 7.29
N THR A 234 -25.95 11.25 7.03
CA THR A 234 -24.66 11.93 7.21
C THR A 234 -24.75 12.85 8.40
N ILE A 235 -23.77 12.76 9.30
CA ILE A 235 -23.59 13.68 10.42
C ILE A 235 -22.15 14.20 10.37
N ASP A 236 -21.93 15.48 10.63
CA ASP A 236 -20.61 16.11 10.50
C ASP A 236 -20.09 16.49 11.89
N THR A 237 -18.86 16.10 12.20
CA THR A 237 -18.21 16.40 13.49
C THR A 237 -17.40 17.69 13.48
N THR A 238 -17.35 18.40 12.35
CA THR A 238 -16.53 19.60 12.16
C THR A 238 -16.86 20.65 13.22
N ALA A 239 -15.82 21.06 13.96
CA ALA A 239 -15.88 22.03 15.06
C ALA A 239 -16.80 21.68 16.24
N ALA A 240 -17.33 20.47 16.29
CA ALA A 240 -18.09 19.99 17.44
C ALA A 240 -17.17 19.90 18.67
N ALA A 241 -17.67 20.26 19.85
CA ALA A 241 -16.87 20.12 21.06
C ALA A 241 -17.03 18.69 21.60
N SER A 242 -15.98 18.08 22.15
CA SER A 242 -16.15 16.79 22.82
C SER A 242 -16.80 16.98 24.20
N ASN A 243 -18.12 16.89 24.22
CA ASN A 243 -18.99 17.22 25.36
C ASN A 243 -19.57 15.97 26.04
N PHE A 244 -19.53 14.82 25.38
CA PHE A 244 -20.17 13.59 25.85
C PHE A 244 -19.16 12.56 26.36
N ALA A 245 -19.61 11.74 27.31
CA ALA A 245 -18.83 10.64 27.87
C ALA A 245 -19.56 9.31 27.61
N ALA A 246 -18.79 8.28 27.27
CA ALA A 246 -19.21 6.91 27.07
C ALA A 246 -18.09 5.96 27.53
N SER A 247 -18.39 4.65 27.62
CA SER A 247 -17.40 3.63 28.00
C SER A 247 -16.34 3.40 26.92
N CYS A 248 -16.70 3.67 25.66
CA CYS A 248 -15.81 3.66 24.50
C CYS A 248 -15.75 5.04 23.84
N ASN A 249 -14.62 5.32 23.18
CA ASN A 249 -14.36 6.56 22.47
C ASN A 249 -13.23 6.32 21.43
N VAL A 250 -12.88 7.32 20.63
CA VAL A 250 -11.77 7.27 19.67
C VAL A 250 -10.41 7.23 20.36
N ASN A 251 -9.36 6.75 19.71
CA ASN A 251 -8.05 6.61 20.36
C ASN A 251 -7.39 7.97 20.67
N ASN A 252 -7.47 8.92 19.73
CA ASN A 252 -6.87 10.24 19.87
C ASN A 252 -7.83 11.23 20.55
N GLN A 253 -8.02 11.05 21.85
CA GLN A 253 -8.91 11.86 22.69
C GLN A 253 -8.68 13.39 22.62
N PRO A 254 -7.44 13.92 22.53
CA PRO A 254 -7.23 15.36 22.36
C PRO A 254 -7.86 15.97 21.10
N ALA A 255 -8.03 15.17 20.05
CA ALA A 255 -8.66 15.59 18.80
C ALA A 255 -10.13 15.13 18.68
N ALA A 256 -10.68 14.50 19.73
CA ALA A 256 -12.04 14.01 19.71
C ALA A 256 -13.04 15.15 19.50
N ARG A 257 -14.07 14.83 18.71
CA ARG A 257 -15.26 15.62 18.41
C ARG A 257 -16.45 14.71 18.68
N ASP A 258 -17.54 15.22 19.22
CA ASP A 258 -18.76 14.43 19.37
C ASP A 258 -20.03 15.16 18.96
N VAL A 259 -20.94 14.38 18.39
CA VAL A 259 -22.25 14.84 17.93
C VAL A 259 -23.31 13.82 18.32
N VAL A 260 -24.56 14.25 18.35
CA VAL A 260 -25.70 13.49 18.85
C VAL A 260 -26.72 13.25 17.74
N ALA A 261 -27.05 11.98 17.51
CA ALA A 261 -28.26 11.60 16.80
C ALA A 261 -29.32 11.09 17.80
N ALA A 262 -30.59 11.14 17.41
CA ALA A 262 -31.71 10.60 18.16
C ALA A 262 -32.37 9.49 17.34
N ILE A 263 -32.18 8.24 17.78
CA ILE A 263 -32.86 7.08 17.21
C ILE A 263 -34.28 7.04 17.75
N VAL A 264 -35.25 7.31 16.89
CA VAL A 264 -36.68 7.37 17.23
C VAL A 264 -37.37 6.08 16.80
N LEU A 265 -37.65 5.24 17.78
CA LEU A 265 -38.37 3.99 17.59
C LEU A 265 -39.88 4.20 17.74
N PRO A 266 -40.70 3.80 16.74
CA PRO A 266 -42.15 3.92 16.83
C PRO A 266 -42.71 3.03 17.96
N ALA A 267 -43.90 3.38 18.47
CA ALA A 267 -44.62 2.53 19.41
C ALA A 267 -44.90 1.16 18.78
N GLY A 268 -44.46 0.08 19.42
CA GLY A 268 -44.51 -1.24 18.80
C GLY A 268 -43.76 -2.31 19.59
N PRO A 269 -43.72 -3.56 19.08
CA PRO A 269 -42.89 -4.60 19.68
C PRO A 269 -41.43 -4.13 19.73
N PRO A 270 -40.63 -4.59 20.72
CA PRO A 270 -39.22 -4.26 20.77
C PRO A 270 -38.49 -4.65 19.48
N LEU A 271 -37.51 -3.85 19.10
CA LEU A 271 -36.69 -4.00 17.89
C LEU A 271 -35.21 -4.04 18.27
N ASP A 272 -34.42 -4.72 17.48
CA ASP A 272 -32.97 -4.55 17.50
C ASP A 272 -32.60 -3.39 16.57
N VAL A 273 -31.65 -2.56 16.98
CA VAL A 273 -31.13 -1.45 16.17
C VAL A 273 -29.65 -1.71 15.92
N GLU A 274 -29.30 -1.96 14.66
CA GLU A 274 -27.91 -2.05 14.22
C GLU A 274 -27.50 -0.73 13.60
N ILE A 275 -26.33 -0.23 14.00
CA ILE A 275 -25.79 1.05 13.55
C ILE A 275 -24.34 0.84 13.17
N THR A 276 -24.00 1.20 11.93
CA THR A 276 -22.62 1.25 11.45
C THR A 276 -22.26 2.69 11.11
N ALA A 277 -21.23 3.22 11.77
CA ALA A 277 -20.66 4.53 11.47
C ALA A 277 -19.39 4.36 10.64
N ARG A 278 -19.22 5.14 9.57
CA ARG A 278 -18.08 5.04 8.64
C ARG A 278 -17.44 6.40 8.36
N THR A 279 -16.12 6.41 8.19
CA THR A 279 -15.33 7.57 7.75
C THR A 279 -14.27 7.15 6.72
N ASN A 280 -13.72 8.12 5.99
CA ASN A 280 -12.66 7.88 5.02
C ASN A 280 -11.26 7.71 5.64
N GLY A 281 -11.09 7.83 6.96
CA GLY A 281 -9.77 7.65 7.59
C GLY A 281 -9.65 8.04 9.06
N ALA A 282 -10.51 8.93 9.55
CA ALA A 282 -10.55 9.33 10.97
C ALA A 282 -11.12 8.19 11.84
N ASP A 283 -10.56 7.95 13.02
CA ASP A 283 -11.17 6.99 13.94
C ASP A 283 -12.58 7.44 14.30
N VAL A 284 -13.52 6.49 14.34
CA VAL A 284 -14.92 6.73 14.70
C VAL A 284 -15.35 5.76 15.78
N ALA A 285 -16.10 6.24 16.77
CA ALA A 285 -16.73 5.41 17.79
C ALA A 285 -18.18 5.82 17.97
N ILE A 286 -19.04 4.90 18.38
CA ILE A 286 -20.46 5.18 18.60
C ILE A 286 -20.96 4.57 19.91
N ALA A 287 -21.81 5.29 20.61
CA ALA A 287 -22.43 4.85 21.86
C ALA A 287 -23.94 5.11 21.83
N LEU A 288 -24.75 4.10 22.13
CA LEU A 288 -26.19 4.23 22.24
C LEU A 288 -26.58 4.25 23.72
N LEU A 289 -27.38 5.23 24.14
CA LEU A 289 -27.74 5.42 25.55
C LEU A 289 -29.26 5.51 25.72
N GLY A 290 -29.71 5.27 26.96
CA GLY A 290 -31.12 5.44 27.36
C GLY A 290 -31.50 6.90 27.62
N GLN A 291 -30.54 7.74 28.02
CA GLN A 291 -30.77 9.15 28.34
C GLN A 291 -29.57 10.02 27.96
N CYS A 292 -29.86 11.16 27.31
CA CYS A 292 -28.81 12.07 26.87
C CYS A 292 -28.21 12.81 28.07
N GLY A 293 -26.88 12.83 28.15
CA GLY A 293 -26.07 13.45 29.19
C GLY A 293 -25.81 12.53 30.39
N ASP A 294 -26.30 11.28 30.37
CA ASP A 294 -26.12 10.34 31.47
C ASP A 294 -25.40 9.05 31.01
N PRO A 295 -24.06 8.97 31.17
CA PRO A 295 -23.28 7.79 30.76
C PRO A 295 -23.65 6.52 31.53
N SER A 296 -24.35 6.62 32.67
CA SER A 296 -24.81 5.43 33.40
C SER A 296 -25.97 4.70 32.71
N THR A 297 -26.57 5.33 31.70
CA THR A 297 -27.66 4.76 30.89
C THR A 297 -27.18 4.17 29.57
N GLU A 298 -25.87 4.02 29.38
CA GLU A 298 -25.30 3.38 28.20
C GLU A 298 -25.88 1.97 27.99
N ILE A 299 -26.31 1.71 26.75
CA ILE A 299 -26.90 0.45 26.31
C ILE A 299 -25.81 -0.40 25.66
N THR A 300 -25.07 0.19 24.72
CA THR A 300 -23.98 -0.46 23.99
C THR A 300 -23.03 0.59 23.42
N CYS A 301 -21.78 0.20 23.20
CA CYS A 301 -20.71 1.07 22.71
C CYS A 301 -19.81 0.29 21.76
N GLY A 302 -19.37 0.93 20.68
CA GLY A 302 -18.48 0.34 19.66
C GLY A 302 -17.32 1.26 19.33
N THR A 303 -16.11 0.70 19.31
CA THR A 303 -14.86 1.39 18.96
C THR A 303 -14.60 1.41 17.46
N SER A 304 -13.54 2.12 17.06
CA SER A 304 -13.07 2.20 15.67
C SER A 304 -12.33 0.94 15.23
N PHE A 305 -12.64 0.46 14.03
CA PHE A 305 -11.98 -0.64 13.33
C PHE A 305 -11.57 -0.21 11.92
N PHE A 306 -10.55 -0.86 11.36
CA PHE A 306 -10.16 -0.65 9.96
C PHE A 306 -11.08 -1.45 9.05
N HIS A 307 -11.62 -0.80 8.01
CA HIS A 307 -12.44 -1.50 7.02
C HIS A 307 -11.55 -2.11 5.92
N PRO A 308 -11.76 -3.36 5.48
CA PRO A 308 -10.90 -4.00 4.47
C PRO A 308 -10.78 -3.25 3.13
N GLN A 309 -11.77 -2.44 2.77
CA GLN A 309 -11.76 -1.61 1.55
C GLN A 309 -11.18 -0.20 1.77
N GLY A 310 -10.63 0.07 2.95
CA GLY A 310 -10.13 1.39 3.35
C GLY A 310 -11.14 2.17 4.21
N GLY A 311 -10.63 3.14 4.97
CA GLY A 311 -11.39 3.92 5.93
C GLY A 311 -11.49 3.28 7.33
N ARG A 312 -12.30 3.89 8.18
CA ARG A 312 -12.56 3.44 9.56
C ARG A 312 -14.06 3.26 9.76
N PHE A 313 -14.44 2.34 10.63
CA PHE A 313 -15.83 2.17 10.99
C PHE A 313 -16.02 1.70 12.44
N ALA A 314 -17.21 1.93 12.98
CA ALA A 314 -17.67 1.37 14.25
C ALA A 314 -19.05 0.77 14.05
N LYS A 315 -19.34 -0.36 14.69
CA LYS A 315 -20.61 -1.08 14.54
C LYS A 315 -21.12 -1.54 15.90
N ILE A 316 -22.40 -1.28 16.18
CA ILE A 316 -23.07 -1.67 17.42
C ILE A 316 -24.44 -2.27 17.12
N ARG A 317 -24.94 -3.08 18.06
CA ARG A 317 -26.31 -3.58 18.04
C ARG A 317 -26.95 -3.38 19.40
N GLY A 318 -27.97 -2.51 19.45
CA GLY A 318 -28.82 -2.35 20.62
C GLY A 318 -29.99 -3.32 20.55
N ARG A 319 -30.13 -4.24 21.51
CA ARG A 319 -31.12 -5.32 21.46
C ARG A 319 -32.39 -5.02 22.25
N GLY A 320 -33.53 -5.45 21.71
CA GLY A 320 -34.82 -5.41 22.41
C GLY A 320 -35.25 -4.01 22.85
N LEU A 321 -35.05 -3.02 22.00
CA LEU A 321 -35.29 -1.60 22.26
C LEU A 321 -36.72 -1.17 21.89
N GLY A 322 -37.22 -0.13 22.56
CA GLY A 322 -38.54 0.46 22.29
C GLY A 322 -39.62 0.05 23.31
N ASP A 323 -40.82 0.59 23.14
CA ASP A 323 -41.95 0.39 24.05
C ASP A 323 -43.25 0.11 23.25
N PRO A 324 -44.03 -0.92 23.61
CA PRO A 324 -45.30 -1.24 22.95
C PRO A 324 -46.34 -0.11 22.97
N ALA A 325 -46.28 0.79 23.95
CA ALA A 325 -47.30 1.80 24.19
C ALA A 325 -46.89 3.21 23.75
N LYS A 326 -45.60 3.47 23.49
CA LYS A 326 -45.10 4.81 23.19
C LYS A 326 -43.86 4.81 22.31
N THR A 327 -43.73 5.88 21.52
CA THR A 327 -42.48 6.20 20.81
C THR A 327 -41.35 6.38 21.81
N THR A 328 -40.19 5.79 21.52
CA THR A 328 -38.98 5.87 22.34
C THR A 328 -37.89 6.57 21.55
N ALA A 329 -37.24 7.57 22.13
CA ALA A 329 -36.10 8.26 21.52
C ALA A 329 -34.84 7.93 22.32
N LEU A 330 -33.83 7.38 21.66
CA LEU A 330 -32.55 7.00 22.26
C LEU A 330 -31.44 7.86 21.67
N PRO A 331 -30.64 8.58 22.48
CA PRO A 331 -29.46 9.28 21.97
C PRO A 331 -28.38 8.30 21.50
N LEU A 332 -27.82 8.60 20.35
CA LEU A 332 -26.61 8.01 19.79
C LEU A 332 -25.51 9.08 19.80
N TYR A 333 -24.42 8.82 20.51
CA TYR A 333 -23.21 9.63 20.42
C TYR A 333 -22.33 9.09 19.31
N VAL A 334 -21.82 9.99 18.49
CA VAL A 334 -20.88 9.72 17.41
C VAL A 334 -19.63 10.51 17.71
N PHE A 335 -18.54 9.79 17.97
CA PHE A 335 -17.22 10.35 18.23
C PHE A 335 -16.36 10.21 16.99
N ALA A 336 -15.62 11.26 16.62
CA ALA A 336 -14.56 11.19 15.61
C ALA A 336 -13.29 11.88 16.13
N ASP A 337 -12.11 11.42 15.72
CA ASP A 337 -10.82 12.05 16.12
C ASP A 337 -10.32 13.13 15.16
N ALA A 338 -11.17 13.55 14.22
CA ALA A 338 -10.94 14.65 13.32
C ALA A 338 -12.28 15.30 12.95
N ASP A 339 -12.19 16.51 12.39
CA ASP A 339 -13.33 17.18 11.76
C ASP A 339 -13.66 16.41 10.46
N THR A 340 -14.75 15.64 10.43
CA THR A 340 -15.05 14.76 9.30
C THR A 340 -16.54 14.46 9.17
N PRO A 341 -17.08 14.29 7.95
CA PRO A 341 -18.38 13.69 7.78
C PRO A 341 -18.34 12.20 8.16
N VAL A 342 -19.33 11.78 8.95
CA VAL A 342 -19.58 10.40 9.34
C VAL A 342 -20.86 9.92 8.67
N ILE A 343 -20.78 8.78 7.98
CA ILE A 343 -21.95 8.10 7.42
C ILE A 343 -22.47 7.10 8.45
N LEU A 344 -23.73 7.24 8.85
CA LEU A 344 -24.45 6.34 9.74
C LEU A 344 -25.43 5.48 8.93
N ASP A 345 -25.14 4.19 8.80
CA ASP A 345 -26.05 3.19 8.29
C ASP A 345 -26.86 2.63 9.46
N VAL A 346 -28.18 2.86 9.47
CA VAL A 346 -29.09 2.44 10.56
C VAL A 346 -30.10 1.42 10.05
N ALA A 347 -30.18 0.28 10.74
CA ALA A 347 -31.14 -0.78 10.44
C ALA A 347 -32.00 -1.12 11.67
N PHE A 348 -33.31 -1.28 11.45
CA PHE A 348 -34.25 -1.80 12.44
C PHE A 348 -34.55 -3.26 12.14
N LEU A 349 -34.13 -4.14 13.02
CA LEU A 349 -34.20 -5.59 12.87
C LEU A 349 -35.23 -6.19 13.84
N PRO A 350 -35.82 -7.34 13.52
CA PRO A 350 -36.56 -8.12 14.49
C PRO A 350 -35.69 -8.42 15.73
N PRO A 351 -36.28 -8.46 16.93
CA PRO A 351 -35.50 -8.71 18.14
C PRO A 351 -34.97 -10.13 18.14
N GLU A 352 -33.66 -10.29 18.29
CA GLU A 352 -32.99 -11.58 18.41
C GLU A 352 -32.33 -11.73 19.78
N PRO A 353 -32.41 -12.91 20.40
CA PRO A 353 -31.70 -13.16 21.65
C PRO A 353 -30.19 -13.03 21.43
N VAL A 354 -29.48 -12.61 22.48
CA VAL A 354 -28.01 -12.66 22.50
C VAL A 354 -27.57 -14.11 22.25
N PRO A 355 -26.56 -14.36 21.41
CA PRO A 355 -25.98 -15.69 21.25
C PRO A 355 -25.62 -16.30 22.60
N THR A 356 -25.89 -17.59 22.77
CA THR A 356 -25.61 -18.30 24.04
C THR A 356 -24.41 -19.23 23.98
N ASN A 357 -23.91 -19.47 22.77
CA ASN A 357 -22.82 -20.39 22.49
C ASN A 357 -21.45 -19.72 22.62
N GLU A 358 -21.20 -19.00 23.72
CA GLU A 358 -19.93 -18.29 23.94
C GLU A 358 -18.88 -19.14 24.68
N THR A 359 -19.29 -20.24 25.32
CA THR A 359 -18.37 -21.13 26.05
C THR A 359 -18.31 -22.51 25.42
N CYS A 360 -17.22 -23.25 25.63
CA CYS A 360 -17.10 -24.64 25.17
C CYS A 360 -18.24 -25.54 25.67
N GLY A 361 -18.77 -25.30 26.89
CA GLY A 361 -19.91 -26.06 27.43
C GLY A 361 -21.27 -25.69 26.82
N THR A 362 -21.37 -24.55 26.14
CA THR A 362 -22.57 -24.08 25.44
C THR A 362 -22.42 -24.11 23.92
N ALA A 363 -21.34 -24.71 23.42
CA ALA A 363 -21.04 -24.78 21.99
C ALA A 363 -22.19 -25.42 21.20
N GLU A 364 -22.59 -24.77 20.11
CA GLU A 364 -23.70 -25.23 19.29
C GLU A 364 -23.25 -26.37 18.35
N PRO A 365 -23.95 -27.52 18.28
CA PRO A 365 -23.57 -28.60 17.39
C PRO A 365 -23.84 -28.26 15.92
N ILE A 366 -22.87 -28.52 15.04
CA ILE A 366 -22.99 -28.25 13.60
C ILE A 366 -23.17 -29.52 12.77
N SER A 367 -23.58 -29.34 11.51
CA SER A 367 -23.65 -30.41 10.51
C SER A 367 -22.63 -30.16 9.42
N PHE A 368 -21.91 -31.21 9.01
CA PHE A 368 -20.92 -31.11 7.94
C PHE A 368 -21.54 -30.69 6.60
N GLY A 369 -20.84 -29.84 5.86
CA GLY A 369 -21.24 -29.35 4.54
C GLY A 369 -22.43 -28.38 4.54
N VAL A 370 -22.90 -27.95 5.70
CA VAL A 370 -24.00 -26.98 5.84
C VAL A 370 -23.42 -25.68 6.43
N PRO A 371 -23.61 -24.52 5.76
CA PRO A 371 -23.16 -23.26 6.30
C PRO A 371 -23.99 -22.85 7.52
N PHE A 372 -23.34 -22.28 8.52
CA PHE A 372 -23.95 -21.61 9.67
C PHE A 372 -23.41 -20.17 9.78
N PHE A 373 -24.16 -19.30 10.46
CA PHE A 373 -23.86 -17.87 10.54
C PHE A 373 -23.58 -17.45 11.98
N SER A 374 -22.51 -16.68 12.16
CA SER A 374 -22.07 -16.16 13.45
C SER A 374 -22.12 -14.63 13.41
N THR A 375 -22.98 -14.01 14.22
CA THR A 375 -23.06 -12.54 14.34
C THR A 375 -22.15 -12.07 15.47
N LEU A 376 -21.03 -11.44 15.12
CA LEU A 376 -19.95 -11.07 16.05
C LEU A 376 -19.95 -9.58 16.38
N VAL A 377 -21.09 -9.05 16.81
CA VAL A 377 -21.23 -7.61 17.15
C VAL A 377 -21.02 -7.36 18.64
N ASP A 378 -21.53 -8.25 19.46
CA ASP A 378 -21.56 -8.15 20.93
C ASP A 378 -21.14 -9.46 21.62
N ALA A 379 -20.40 -10.31 20.90
CA ALA A 379 -19.87 -11.56 21.43
C ALA A 379 -18.80 -11.32 22.50
N ALA A 380 -18.82 -12.11 23.57
CA ALA A 380 -17.81 -12.05 24.63
C ALA A 380 -16.50 -12.74 24.21
N THR A 381 -15.38 -12.30 24.81
CA THR A 381 -14.08 -12.98 24.72
C THR A 381 -13.93 -13.94 25.91
N ASP A 382 -14.17 -15.21 25.67
CA ASP A 382 -14.17 -16.30 26.65
C ASP A 382 -13.00 -17.29 26.47
N VAL A 383 -12.47 -17.43 25.25
CA VAL A 383 -11.31 -18.29 24.93
C VAL A 383 -10.15 -17.49 24.33
N GLY A 384 -8.92 -17.95 24.61
CA GLY A 384 -7.72 -17.39 23.99
C GLY A 384 -7.50 -17.96 22.59
N ILE A 385 -7.40 -17.07 21.59
CA ILE A 385 -7.11 -17.40 20.18
C ILE A 385 -5.75 -16.80 19.80
N SER A 386 -4.80 -17.61 19.33
CA SER A 386 -3.44 -17.14 19.03
C SER A 386 -3.36 -16.15 17.88
N CYS A 387 -4.32 -16.21 16.95
CA CYS A 387 -4.45 -15.29 15.82
C CYS A 387 -5.02 -13.92 16.20
N ALA A 388 -5.21 -13.65 17.50
CA ALA A 388 -5.53 -12.34 18.07
C ALA A 388 -6.70 -11.61 17.37
N PRO A 389 -7.93 -12.16 17.41
CA PRO A 389 -9.11 -11.45 16.91
C PRO A 389 -9.37 -10.16 17.71
N LEU A 390 -10.15 -9.25 17.13
CA LEU A 390 -10.56 -8.00 17.79
C LEU A 390 -12.01 -8.02 18.27
N THR A 391 -12.77 -9.08 17.96
CA THR A 391 -14.08 -9.37 18.54
C THR A 391 -13.98 -10.52 19.55
N GLY A 392 -15.02 -10.70 20.37
CA GLY A 392 -15.27 -11.99 20.99
C GLY A 392 -15.66 -13.07 19.97
N GLU A 393 -15.98 -14.25 20.47
CA GLU A 393 -16.14 -15.45 19.65
C GLU A 393 -17.38 -16.26 19.99
N LEU A 394 -17.87 -17.00 19.00
CA LEU A 394 -18.95 -17.97 19.16
C LEU A 394 -18.41 -19.38 18.89
N LEU A 395 -18.79 -20.31 19.76
CA LEU A 395 -18.29 -21.68 19.82
C LEU A 395 -19.29 -22.65 19.19
N TYR A 396 -18.75 -23.54 18.37
CA TYR A 396 -19.48 -24.60 17.68
C TYR A 396 -18.78 -25.93 17.90
N SER A 397 -19.51 -27.05 17.88
CA SER A 397 -18.96 -28.39 18.10
C SER A 397 -19.34 -29.38 17.01
N PHE A 398 -18.45 -30.33 16.75
CA PHE A 398 -18.71 -31.47 15.87
C PHE A 398 -18.00 -32.73 16.37
N GLU A 399 -18.43 -33.88 15.86
CA GLU A 399 -17.86 -35.19 16.22
C GLU A 399 -17.38 -35.93 14.97
N LEU A 400 -16.13 -36.39 14.99
CA LEU A 400 -15.56 -37.26 13.98
C LEU A 400 -15.72 -38.73 14.40
N ALA A 401 -16.42 -39.51 13.58
CA ALA A 401 -16.63 -40.94 13.85
C ALA A 401 -15.40 -41.82 13.54
N SER A 402 -14.51 -41.34 12.68
CA SER A 402 -13.27 -41.98 12.25
C SER A 402 -12.26 -40.91 11.84
N PRO A 403 -10.96 -41.23 11.72
CA PRO A 403 -9.99 -40.27 11.22
C PRO A 403 -10.40 -39.67 9.87
N ALA A 404 -10.30 -38.34 9.74
CA ALA A 404 -10.70 -37.61 8.55
C ALA A 404 -9.87 -36.34 8.38
N ASN A 405 -9.72 -35.90 7.13
CA ASN A 405 -9.25 -34.54 6.85
C ASN A 405 -10.39 -33.56 7.15
N VAL A 406 -10.08 -32.42 7.75
CA VAL A 406 -11.07 -31.40 8.13
C VAL A 406 -10.69 -30.07 7.52
N HIS A 407 -11.65 -29.47 6.82
CA HIS A 407 -11.60 -28.08 6.36
C HIS A 407 -12.64 -27.25 7.10
N VAL A 408 -12.25 -26.05 7.54
CA VAL A 408 -13.17 -25.03 8.05
C VAL A 408 -13.06 -23.81 7.17
N TYR A 409 -14.05 -23.64 6.30
CA TYR A 409 -14.16 -22.48 5.43
C TYR A 409 -14.92 -21.37 6.13
N ALA A 410 -14.41 -20.15 6.09
CA ALA A 410 -15.12 -18.99 6.60
C ALA A 410 -14.91 -17.75 5.75
N SER A 411 -15.96 -16.94 5.62
CA SER A 411 -15.92 -15.63 4.97
C SER A 411 -16.90 -14.68 5.65
N SER A 412 -16.58 -13.39 5.67
CA SER A 412 -17.54 -12.37 6.08
C SER A 412 -18.63 -12.19 5.02
N VAL A 413 -19.87 -12.03 5.48
CA VAL A 413 -21.06 -11.85 4.64
C VAL A 413 -21.26 -10.37 4.29
N ASP A 414 -20.95 -9.47 5.21
CA ASP A 414 -21.09 -8.02 5.03
C ASP A 414 -19.77 -7.34 4.59
N GLY A 415 -18.63 -8.01 4.72
CA GLY A 415 -17.31 -7.51 4.33
C GLY A 415 -16.70 -6.53 5.34
N ASP A 416 -17.34 -6.29 6.48
CA ASP A 416 -16.93 -5.29 7.47
C ASP A 416 -15.65 -5.72 8.22
N GLY A 417 -15.49 -7.02 8.48
CA GLY A 417 -14.32 -7.58 9.15
C GLY A 417 -13.89 -8.89 8.51
N PHE A 418 -12.61 -9.26 8.62
CA PHE A 418 -12.16 -10.58 8.19
C PHE A 418 -12.42 -11.63 9.27
N PRO A 419 -12.85 -12.85 8.91
CA PRO A 419 -13.04 -13.94 9.88
C PRO A 419 -11.71 -14.39 10.48
N VAL A 420 -11.78 -14.80 11.75
CA VAL A 420 -10.70 -15.45 12.49
C VAL A 420 -11.25 -16.75 13.04
N ILE A 421 -10.72 -17.88 12.58
CA ILE A 421 -11.18 -19.21 12.96
C ILE A 421 -10.13 -19.87 13.83
N SER A 422 -10.56 -20.48 14.93
CA SER A 422 -9.74 -21.31 15.81
C SER A 422 -10.34 -22.70 15.88
N LEU A 423 -9.59 -23.71 15.42
CA LEU A 423 -9.96 -25.12 15.51
C LEU A 423 -9.32 -25.69 16.78
N ARG A 424 -10.14 -26.34 17.60
CA ARG A 424 -9.80 -26.69 18.97
C ARG A 424 -10.18 -28.13 19.26
N ASP A 425 -9.48 -28.74 20.20
CA ASP A 425 -9.75 -30.11 20.61
C ASP A 425 -11.00 -30.23 21.52
N ALA A 426 -11.12 -31.37 22.22
CA ALA A 426 -12.25 -31.64 23.09
C ALA A 426 -12.24 -30.82 24.39
N ASP A 427 -11.07 -30.41 24.89
CA ASP A 427 -10.92 -29.64 26.13
C ASP A 427 -11.25 -28.16 25.90
N CYS A 428 -10.90 -27.62 24.72
CA CYS A 428 -11.37 -26.37 24.11
C CYS A 428 -11.10 -25.05 24.87
N ALA A 429 -11.07 -25.00 26.20
CA ALA A 429 -11.15 -23.75 26.94
C ALA A 429 -9.83 -22.96 27.04
N LEU A 430 -8.69 -23.65 27.01
CA LEU A 430 -7.38 -23.05 27.26
C LEU A 430 -6.63 -22.75 25.96
N PRO A 431 -5.70 -21.77 25.93
CA PRO A 431 -4.90 -21.48 24.74
C PRO A 431 -4.18 -22.71 24.15
N GLU A 432 -3.71 -23.63 25.01
CA GLU A 432 -3.07 -24.89 24.60
C GLU A 432 -4.01 -25.91 23.93
N ASP A 433 -5.33 -25.73 24.06
CA ASP A 433 -6.34 -26.59 23.43
C ASP A 433 -6.61 -26.19 21.97
N GLU A 434 -6.02 -25.07 21.53
CA GLU A 434 -6.04 -24.63 20.14
C GLU A 434 -5.12 -25.52 19.28
N ILE A 435 -5.72 -26.22 18.32
CA ILE A 435 -4.96 -27.02 17.34
C ILE A 435 -4.31 -26.08 16.33
N THR A 436 -5.07 -25.07 15.89
CA THR A 436 -4.65 -24.07 14.91
C THR A 436 -5.62 -22.91 14.84
N CYS A 437 -5.16 -21.79 14.31
CA CYS A 437 -6.02 -20.67 14.00
C CYS A 437 -5.64 -20.06 12.65
N LYS A 438 -6.56 -19.30 12.07
CA LYS A 438 -6.29 -18.52 10.86
C LYS A 438 -7.21 -17.31 10.77
N GLY A 439 -6.60 -16.14 10.52
CA GLY A 439 -7.32 -14.89 10.25
C GLY A 439 -7.01 -14.39 8.84
N ALA A 440 -8.01 -14.31 7.98
CA ALA A 440 -7.84 -13.87 6.59
C ALA A 440 -9.20 -13.43 5.99
N PRO A 441 -9.23 -12.63 4.91
CA PRO A 441 -10.49 -12.24 4.25
C PRO A 441 -11.36 -13.44 3.84
N ILE A 442 -10.71 -14.52 3.42
CA ILE A 442 -11.30 -15.84 3.22
C ILE A 442 -10.40 -16.83 3.95
N VAL A 443 -10.99 -17.61 4.85
CA VAL A 443 -10.28 -18.59 5.67
C VAL A 443 -10.57 -19.99 5.16
N ASP A 444 -9.51 -20.78 5.04
CA ASP A 444 -9.53 -22.23 5.00
C ASP A 444 -8.53 -22.72 6.06
N VAL A 445 -9.07 -23.22 7.17
CA VAL A 445 -8.30 -23.95 8.17
C VAL A 445 -8.35 -25.43 7.80
N PHE A 446 -7.18 -26.00 7.53
CA PHE A 446 -7.04 -27.39 7.11
C PHE A 446 -6.30 -28.20 8.16
N ARG A 447 -6.78 -29.43 8.43
CA ARG A 447 -6.06 -30.44 9.21
C ARG A 447 -6.14 -31.85 8.62
N HIS A 448 -4.99 -32.50 8.49
CA HIS A 448 -4.84 -33.87 8.02
C HIS A 448 -5.22 -34.90 9.09
N ALA A 449 -6.01 -35.90 8.68
CA ALA A 449 -6.26 -37.13 9.42
C ALA A 449 -6.56 -36.95 10.92
N LEU A 450 -7.32 -35.91 11.29
CA LEU A 450 -7.73 -35.67 12.66
C LEU A 450 -8.40 -36.93 13.23
N PRO A 451 -7.97 -37.43 14.40
CA PRO A 451 -8.55 -38.64 14.99
C PRO A 451 -10.06 -38.58 15.20
N ALA A 452 -10.67 -39.75 15.41
CA ALA A 452 -12.05 -39.79 15.88
C ALA A 452 -12.16 -39.13 17.26
N GLY A 453 -13.12 -38.24 17.44
CA GLY A 453 -13.24 -37.44 18.66
C GLY A 453 -14.19 -36.25 18.51
N THR A 454 -14.32 -35.48 19.59
CA THR A 454 -15.08 -34.23 19.62
C THR A 454 -14.13 -33.06 19.41
N TYR A 455 -14.55 -32.09 18.61
CA TYR A 455 -13.79 -30.90 18.27
C TYR A 455 -14.68 -29.67 18.35
N HIS A 456 -14.04 -28.51 18.49
CA HIS A 456 -14.72 -27.22 18.56
C HIS A 456 -14.15 -26.24 17.53
N VAL A 457 -15.00 -25.36 17.05
CA VAL A 457 -14.65 -24.22 16.20
C VAL A 457 -15.05 -22.95 16.94
N ALA A 458 -14.08 -22.14 17.32
CA ALA A 458 -14.33 -20.78 17.76
C ALA A 458 -14.28 -19.84 16.54
N VAL A 459 -15.38 -19.12 16.31
CA VAL A 459 -15.54 -18.19 15.21
C VAL A 459 -15.49 -16.77 15.77
N ALA A 460 -14.44 -16.04 15.40
CA ALA A 460 -14.19 -14.65 15.77
C ALA A 460 -13.93 -13.81 14.50
N ALA A 461 -13.61 -12.53 14.66
CA ALA A 461 -13.28 -11.64 13.55
C ALA A 461 -12.31 -10.53 13.93
N GLY A 462 -11.71 -9.92 12.91
CA GLY A 462 -10.88 -8.71 13.03
C GLY A 462 -11.70 -7.43 13.25
N ALA A 463 -13.01 -7.46 13.08
CA ALA A 463 -13.94 -6.37 13.40
C ALA A 463 -15.37 -6.93 13.46
N PRO A 464 -16.33 -6.22 14.09
CA PRO A 464 -17.71 -6.65 14.15
C PRO A 464 -18.31 -6.93 12.77
N THR A 465 -18.77 -8.17 12.56
CA THR A 465 -19.21 -8.68 11.24
C THR A 465 -20.11 -9.90 11.41
N ILE A 466 -20.72 -10.34 10.31
CA ILE A 466 -21.40 -11.64 10.22
C ILE A 466 -20.52 -12.60 9.43
N VAL A 467 -20.12 -13.71 10.06
CA VAL A 467 -19.28 -14.74 9.44
C VAL A 467 -20.13 -15.93 9.02
N SER A 468 -20.01 -16.35 7.76
CA SER A 468 -20.54 -17.63 7.28
C SER A 468 -19.44 -18.67 7.38
N THR A 469 -19.68 -19.77 8.10
CA THR A 469 -18.71 -20.85 8.32
C THR A 469 -19.27 -22.19 7.84
N THR A 470 -18.43 -23.02 7.22
CA THR A 470 -18.78 -24.39 6.80
C THR A 470 -17.65 -25.34 7.15
N VAL A 471 -17.98 -26.43 7.85
CA VAL A 471 -17.03 -27.52 8.13
C VAL A 471 -17.24 -28.65 7.14
N VAL A 472 -16.19 -29.05 6.43
CA VAL A 472 -16.20 -30.16 5.46
C VAL A 472 -15.20 -31.21 5.90
N ILE A 473 -15.54 -32.48 5.67
CA ILE A 473 -14.66 -33.60 5.96
C ILE A 473 -14.36 -34.38 4.68
N GLU A 474 -13.12 -34.88 4.59
CA GLU A 474 -12.63 -35.70 3.49
C GLU A 474 -11.93 -36.96 4.02
N PRO A 475 -11.72 -37.99 3.17
CA PRO A 475 -10.93 -39.15 3.57
C PRO A 475 -9.54 -38.73 4.08
N PRO A 476 -9.00 -39.37 5.13
CA PRO A 476 -7.73 -38.99 5.72
C PRO A 476 -6.57 -39.22 4.73
N THR A 477 -5.65 -38.27 4.67
CA THR A 477 -4.39 -38.36 3.93
C THR A 477 -3.20 -38.30 4.89
N GLU A 478 -2.04 -38.80 4.44
CA GLU A 478 -0.79 -38.68 5.19
C GLU A 478 -0.19 -37.27 4.97
N PRO A 479 0.44 -36.66 6.00
CA PRO A 479 1.14 -35.39 5.86
C PRO A 479 2.23 -35.42 4.80
N LEU A 480 2.46 -34.28 4.15
CA LEU A 480 3.48 -34.13 3.12
C LEU A 480 4.88 -33.92 3.75
N PRO A 481 5.97 -34.32 3.06
CA PRO A 481 7.31 -34.35 3.67
C PRO A 481 7.86 -33.01 4.17
N ASP A 482 7.37 -31.90 3.62
CA ASP A 482 7.75 -30.52 3.95
C ASP A 482 6.75 -29.83 4.89
N GLU A 483 5.73 -30.50 5.43
CA GLU A 483 4.86 -29.90 6.46
C GLU A 483 5.51 -29.85 7.85
N THR A 484 6.59 -30.59 8.06
CA THR A 484 7.28 -30.56 9.35
C THR A 484 8.77 -30.33 9.19
N CYS A 485 9.37 -29.82 10.25
CA CYS A 485 10.81 -29.65 10.37
C CYS A 485 11.59 -30.97 10.32
N GLU A 486 10.96 -32.08 10.71
CA GLU A 486 11.56 -33.41 10.71
C GLU A 486 11.39 -34.07 9.33
N GLY A 487 12.48 -34.51 8.71
CA GLY A 487 12.41 -35.16 7.40
C GLY A 487 12.17 -34.22 6.20
N ALA A 488 12.13 -32.90 6.45
CA ALA A 488 12.00 -31.87 5.43
C ALA A 488 12.94 -32.09 4.22
N PRO A 489 12.46 -31.88 2.98
CA PRO A 489 13.26 -31.99 1.77
C PRO A 489 14.37 -30.92 1.72
N ALA A 490 15.39 -31.17 0.91
CA ALA A 490 16.54 -30.28 0.79
C ALA A 490 16.27 -29.10 -0.15
N LEU A 491 16.53 -27.88 0.34
CA LEU A 491 16.61 -26.69 -0.50
C LEU A 491 18.05 -26.57 -1.03
N THR A 492 18.20 -26.66 -2.36
CA THR A 492 19.51 -26.52 -2.98
C THR A 492 19.94 -25.04 -2.96
N PRO A 493 21.09 -24.68 -2.37
CA PRO A 493 21.54 -23.29 -2.33
C PRO A 493 21.66 -22.69 -3.73
N ASN A 494 21.28 -21.42 -3.85
CA ASN A 494 21.33 -20.62 -5.08
C ASN A 494 20.42 -21.10 -6.22
N VAL A 495 19.51 -22.05 -5.95
CA VAL A 495 18.50 -22.52 -6.90
C VAL A 495 17.13 -22.06 -6.41
N THR A 496 16.30 -21.58 -7.33
CA THR A 496 14.91 -21.23 -7.03
C THR A 496 14.06 -22.49 -7.00
N LEU A 497 13.33 -22.68 -5.91
CA LEU A 497 12.36 -23.75 -5.72
C LEU A 497 10.95 -23.15 -5.83
N ASP A 498 10.10 -23.77 -6.65
CA ASP A 498 8.65 -23.53 -6.61
C ASP A 498 8.09 -24.30 -5.41
N VAL A 499 7.42 -23.57 -4.51
CA VAL A 499 6.82 -24.08 -3.28
C VAL A 499 5.32 -24.11 -3.49
N ASP A 500 4.76 -25.31 -3.51
CA ASP A 500 3.32 -25.53 -3.52
C ASP A 500 2.81 -25.57 -2.09
N LEU A 501 1.98 -24.58 -1.74
CA LEU A 501 1.36 -24.44 -0.42
C LEU A 501 -0.13 -24.84 -0.46
N LEU A 502 -0.61 -25.32 -1.60
CA LEU A 502 -1.92 -25.95 -1.68
C LEU A 502 -1.91 -27.23 -0.86
N ASP A 503 -3.01 -27.47 -0.13
CA ASP A 503 -3.21 -28.63 0.75
C ASP A 503 -2.14 -28.78 1.85
N ARG A 504 -1.46 -27.69 2.24
CA ARG A 504 -0.55 -27.67 3.39
C ARG A 504 -1.20 -27.07 4.62
N GLN A 505 -0.69 -27.46 5.78
CA GLN A 505 -1.13 -26.97 7.07
C GLN A 505 -0.16 -25.91 7.64
N ASP A 506 -0.60 -25.25 8.71
CA ASP A 506 0.25 -24.43 9.59
C ASP A 506 0.74 -25.31 10.73
N ASP A 507 1.79 -26.09 10.49
CA ASP A 507 2.35 -27.08 11.43
C ASP A 507 3.68 -26.61 12.06
N VAL A 508 4.25 -25.51 11.56
CA VAL A 508 5.53 -24.94 12.00
C VAL A 508 5.32 -23.58 12.70
N GLN A 509 5.20 -23.63 14.01
CA GLN A 509 4.89 -22.46 14.84
C GLN A 509 6.14 -21.63 15.21
N LEU A 510 6.73 -20.94 14.23
CA LEU A 510 7.85 -20.01 14.46
C LEU A 510 7.37 -18.59 14.82
N GLY A 511 6.10 -18.27 14.57
CA GLY A 511 5.47 -17.01 14.94
C GLY A 511 5.80 -15.82 14.02
N CYS A 512 6.39 -16.07 12.84
CA CYS A 512 6.63 -15.00 11.86
C CYS A 512 5.32 -14.52 11.22
N LEU A 513 4.47 -15.44 10.76
CA LEU A 513 3.15 -15.15 10.25
C LEU A 513 2.13 -16.15 10.82
N PRO A 514 1.62 -15.91 12.05
CA PRO A 514 0.72 -16.86 12.72
C PRO A 514 -0.51 -17.21 11.89
N GLY A 515 -0.84 -18.50 11.78
CA GLY A 515 -2.00 -18.99 11.03
C GLY A 515 -1.79 -19.10 9.51
N ALA A 516 -0.59 -18.78 9.02
CA ALA A 516 -0.23 -18.99 7.63
C ALA A 516 0.16 -20.44 7.38
N VAL A 517 -0.21 -20.94 6.20
CA VAL A 517 0.19 -22.26 5.74
C VAL A 517 1.68 -22.26 5.47
N ASP A 518 2.39 -23.31 5.88
CA ASP A 518 3.84 -23.36 5.82
C ASP A 518 4.41 -24.57 5.05
N ALA A 519 5.65 -24.42 4.62
CA ALA A 519 6.48 -25.51 4.14
C ALA A 519 7.93 -25.33 4.60
N ALA A 520 8.49 -26.39 5.19
CA ALA A 520 9.84 -26.43 5.72
C ALA A 520 10.81 -27.16 4.78
N TYR A 521 12.00 -26.59 4.63
CA TYR A 521 13.10 -27.15 3.86
C TYR A 521 14.41 -27.15 4.64
N THR A 522 15.25 -28.15 4.41
CA THR A 522 16.59 -28.22 5.01
C THR A 522 17.58 -27.38 4.22
N LEU A 523 18.44 -26.65 4.94
CA LEU A 523 19.54 -25.89 4.37
C LEU A 523 20.84 -26.26 5.09
N SER A 524 21.76 -26.93 4.41
CA SER A 524 23.05 -27.32 4.98
C SER A 524 24.15 -26.32 4.59
N LEU A 525 24.84 -25.79 5.60
CA LEU A 525 25.93 -24.82 5.44
C LEU A 525 27.26 -25.49 5.82
N PRO A 526 28.14 -25.81 4.84
CA PRO A 526 29.39 -26.52 5.13
C PRO A 526 30.44 -25.65 5.81
N VAL A 527 30.29 -24.33 5.73
CA VAL A 527 31.18 -23.32 6.31
C VAL A 527 30.35 -22.16 6.83
N ALA A 528 30.95 -21.28 7.65
CA ALA A 528 30.31 -20.02 8.01
C ALA A 528 29.95 -19.23 6.74
N SER A 529 28.68 -18.84 6.62
CA SER A 529 28.09 -18.36 5.37
C SER A 529 27.20 -17.13 5.59
N ASP A 530 27.06 -16.31 4.56
CA ASP A 530 26.03 -15.28 4.50
C ASP A 530 24.83 -15.84 3.73
N VAL A 531 23.65 -15.77 4.32
CA VAL A 531 22.40 -16.30 3.77
C VAL A 531 21.47 -15.12 3.45
N LEU A 532 20.91 -15.11 2.25
CA LEU A 532 19.82 -14.22 1.84
C LEU A 532 18.69 -15.12 1.35
N LEU A 533 17.57 -15.14 2.07
CA LEU A 533 16.37 -15.81 1.62
C LEU A 533 15.52 -14.79 0.87
N VAL A 534 15.02 -15.20 -0.30
CA VAL A 534 14.11 -14.41 -1.12
C VAL A 534 12.90 -15.27 -1.40
N GLN A 535 11.73 -14.81 -0.96
CA GLN A 535 10.45 -15.42 -1.30
C GLN A 535 9.68 -14.51 -2.25
N ARG A 536 9.22 -15.05 -3.36
CA ARG A 536 8.28 -14.40 -4.26
C ARG A 536 6.91 -14.98 -3.99
N ILE A 537 6.02 -14.15 -3.47
CA ILE A 537 4.64 -14.51 -3.17
C ILE A 537 3.73 -14.18 -4.35
N SER A 538 2.59 -14.86 -4.40
CA SER A 538 1.51 -14.58 -5.35
C SER A 538 0.86 -13.22 -5.07
N GLN A 539 0.31 -12.57 -6.10
CA GLN A 539 -0.32 -11.26 -5.95
C GLN A 539 -1.57 -11.34 -5.06
N GLY A 540 -1.70 -10.42 -4.11
CA GLY A 540 -2.85 -10.36 -3.18
C GLY A 540 -2.73 -11.28 -1.96
N ASP A 541 -1.62 -12.01 -1.84
CA ASP A 541 -1.32 -12.83 -0.67
C ASP A 541 -0.36 -12.11 0.29
N THR A 542 -0.29 -12.59 1.53
CA THR A 542 0.71 -12.21 2.53
C THR A 542 1.54 -13.44 2.83
N GLY A 543 2.86 -13.34 2.71
CA GLY A 543 3.75 -14.46 3.05
C GLY A 543 4.77 -14.08 4.11
N ALA A 544 5.57 -15.06 4.47
CA ALA A 544 6.74 -14.88 5.31
C ALA A 544 7.80 -15.91 4.97
N VAL A 545 9.06 -15.50 5.06
CA VAL A 545 10.19 -16.41 4.92
C VAL A 545 11.05 -16.34 6.16
N THR A 546 11.42 -17.51 6.66
CA THR A 546 12.10 -17.64 7.95
C THR A 546 13.34 -18.53 7.81
N LEU A 547 14.45 -18.08 8.40
CA LEU A 547 15.62 -18.92 8.68
C LEU A 547 15.59 -19.35 10.14
N ALA A 548 15.61 -20.65 10.41
CA ALA A 548 15.49 -21.20 11.76
C ALA A 548 16.54 -22.30 12.05
N LEU A 549 16.68 -22.63 13.33
CA LEU A 549 17.43 -23.79 13.80
C LEU A 549 16.78 -25.11 13.33
N PRO A 550 17.51 -26.24 13.32
CA PRO A 550 17.01 -27.54 12.83
C PRO A 550 15.70 -28.04 13.44
N ALA A 551 15.41 -27.67 14.69
CA ALA A 551 14.21 -28.10 15.39
C ALA A 551 12.95 -27.41 14.86
N CYS A 552 13.05 -26.09 14.58
CA CYS A 552 11.95 -25.19 14.22
C CYS A 552 10.60 -25.48 14.89
N ALA A 553 10.62 -25.70 16.20
CA ALA A 553 9.42 -26.09 16.95
C ALA A 553 8.84 -24.96 17.81
N ASP A 554 9.61 -23.89 18.06
CA ASP A 554 9.23 -22.78 18.92
C ASP A 554 9.75 -21.45 18.35
N PRO A 555 9.12 -20.30 18.63
CA PRO A 555 9.60 -18.99 18.19
C PRO A 555 11.06 -18.68 18.57
N LEU A 556 11.62 -19.31 19.60
CA LEU A 556 13.04 -19.17 19.97
C LEU A 556 14.02 -19.84 18.98
N ASP A 557 13.55 -20.77 18.14
CA ASP A 557 14.36 -21.39 17.08
C ASP A 557 14.55 -20.47 15.87
N GLN A 558 13.76 -19.40 15.78
CA GLN A 558 13.83 -18.42 14.71
C GLN A 558 15.14 -17.61 14.79
N LEU A 559 15.90 -17.60 13.68
CA LEU A 559 17.12 -16.79 13.57
C LEU A 559 16.85 -15.41 12.98
N ILE A 560 15.99 -15.33 11.96
CA ILE A 560 15.51 -14.11 11.33
C ILE A 560 14.27 -14.47 10.50
N CYS A 561 13.31 -13.56 10.47
CA CYS A 561 12.08 -13.67 9.71
C CYS A 561 11.64 -12.28 9.26
N ASP A 562 10.79 -12.22 8.23
CA ASP A 562 10.11 -10.98 7.81
C ASP A 562 8.80 -11.35 7.09
N PRO A 563 7.64 -10.96 7.64
CA PRO A 563 6.36 -11.11 6.96
C PRO A 563 6.08 -9.92 6.05
N GLY A 564 5.31 -10.13 4.98
CA GLY A 564 4.84 -9.01 4.15
C GLY A 564 3.92 -9.41 3.01
N SER A 565 3.26 -8.40 2.44
CA SER A 565 2.36 -8.52 1.28
C SER A 565 2.99 -7.96 -0.02
N GLN A 566 4.21 -7.44 0.05
CA GLN A 566 4.94 -6.91 -1.10
C GLN A 566 6.03 -7.90 -1.55
N SER A 567 5.84 -8.46 -2.75
CA SER A 567 6.80 -9.39 -3.36
C SER A 567 7.97 -8.63 -4.02
N PRO A 568 9.24 -9.08 -3.87
CA PRO A 568 9.68 -10.21 -3.07
C PRO A 568 9.93 -9.85 -1.59
N LEU A 569 9.68 -10.81 -0.70
CA LEU A 569 10.09 -10.78 0.71
C LEU A 569 11.55 -11.21 0.82
N ARG A 570 12.32 -10.56 1.69
CA ARG A 570 13.78 -10.74 1.76
C ARG A 570 14.29 -10.68 3.19
N ILE A 571 15.08 -11.67 3.57
CA ILE A 571 15.81 -11.68 4.84
C ILE A 571 17.27 -12.05 4.66
N GLY A 572 18.16 -11.24 5.21
CA GLY A 572 19.60 -11.45 5.14
C GLY A 572 20.21 -11.69 6.52
N LYS A 573 20.95 -12.78 6.69
CA LYS A 573 21.76 -13.04 7.89
C LYS A 573 23.20 -13.35 7.50
N ARG A 574 24.15 -12.52 7.97
CA ARG A 574 25.58 -12.70 7.74
C ARG A 574 26.22 -13.57 8.83
N ASN A 575 27.32 -14.24 8.46
CA ASN A 575 28.13 -15.05 9.37
C ASN A 575 27.31 -16.10 10.16
N VAL A 576 26.38 -16.76 9.46
CA VAL A 576 25.68 -17.94 9.99
C VAL A 576 26.71 -19.07 10.11
N PRO A 577 26.88 -19.70 11.29
CA PRO A 577 27.84 -20.79 11.47
C PRO A 577 27.62 -21.96 10.51
N ALA A 578 28.65 -22.80 10.36
CA ALA A 578 28.48 -24.07 9.66
C ALA A 578 27.54 -24.98 10.45
N GLY A 579 26.63 -25.66 9.76
CA GLY A 579 25.61 -26.49 10.38
C GLY A 579 24.40 -26.66 9.48
N ASP A 580 23.39 -27.35 10.00
CA ASP A 580 22.10 -27.51 9.33
C ASP A 580 21.10 -26.48 9.87
N TYR A 581 20.22 -26.03 9.00
CA TYR A 581 19.21 -25.02 9.28
C TYR A 581 17.88 -25.40 8.59
N ARG A 582 16.86 -24.60 8.88
CA ARG A 582 15.54 -24.71 8.27
C ARG A 582 15.18 -23.41 7.58
N VAL A 583 14.65 -23.54 6.37
CA VAL A 583 14.01 -22.47 5.63
C VAL A 583 12.53 -22.78 5.64
N VAL A 584 11.74 -21.91 6.25
CA VAL A 584 10.29 -22.06 6.32
C VAL A 584 9.68 -20.96 5.45
N ALA A 585 8.79 -21.37 4.55
CA ALA A 585 8.07 -20.49 3.65
C ALA A 585 6.60 -20.54 3.99
N GLU A 586 6.04 -19.38 4.32
CA GLU A 586 4.67 -19.21 4.80
C GLU A 586 3.85 -18.43 3.75
N SER A 587 2.57 -18.78 3.63
CA SER A 587 1.55 -18.09 2.84
C SER A 587 0.23 -18.07 3.60
N LEU A 588 -0.31 -16.88 3.82
CA LEU A 588 -1.57 -16.71 4.54
C LEU A 588 -2.74 -17.34 3.77
N LEU A 589 -2.78 -17.17 2.45
CA LEU A 589 -3.85 -17.70 1.61
C LEU A 589 -3.53 -19.08 0.98
N GLY A 590 -2.43 -19.73 1.37
CA GLY A 590 -1.97 -21.00 0.81
C GLY A 590 -1.66 -20.94 -0.69
N GLN A 591 -1.35 -19.74 -1.22
CA GLN A 591 -1.02 -19.55 -2.62
C GLN A 591 0.40 -20.03 -2.91
N PRO A 592 0.69 -20.52 -4.13
CA PRO A 592 2.03 -20.93 -4.49
C PRO A 592 3.01 -19.76 -4.38
N ALA A 593 4.25 -20.08 -4.00
CA ALA A 593 5.33 -19.13 -3.87
C ALA A 593 6.62 -19.69 -4.48
N GLN A 594 7.64 -18.84 -4.64
CA GLN A 594 8.99 -19.29 -4.99
C GLN A 594 9.96 -18.91 -3.90
N VAL A 595 10.85 -19.80 -3.53
CA VAL A 595 11.87 -19.55 -2.50
C VAL A 595 13.25 -19.78 -3.08
N THR A 596 14.17 -18.87 -2.79
CA THR A 596 15.60 -19.03 -3.12
C THR A 596 16.43 -18.73 -1.89
N ALA A 597 17.26 -19.69 -1.47
CA ALA A 597 18.28 -19.47 -0.47
C ALA A 597 19.60 -19.14 -1.18
N PHE A 598 19.91 -17.85 -1.32
CA PHE A 598 21.23 -17.47 -1.78
C PHE A 598 22.23 -17.69 -0.65
N VAL A 599 23.30 -18.42 -0.93
CA VAL A 599 24.33 -18.76 0.06
C VAL A 599 25.69 -18.50 -0.53
N ARG A 600 26.50 -17.75 0.21
CA ARG A 600 27.93 -17.59 -0.05
C ARG A 600 28.72 -17.78 1.23
N LYS A 601 30.00 -18.14 1.10
CA LYS A 601 30.92 -18.13 2.23
C LYS A 601 30.99 -16.71 2.81
N THR A 602 30.98 -16.61 4.14
CA THR A 602 31.03 -15.30 4.80
C THR A 602 32.34 -14.57 4.51
N THR A 603 32.23 -13.28 4.20
CA THR A 603 33.36 -12.39 3.94
C THR A 603 33.18 -11.07 4.71
N PRO A 604 34.26 -10.46 5.21
CA PRO A 604 34.17 -9.14 5.83
C PRO A 604 33.56 -8.09 4.88
N PRO A 605 32.75 -7.16 5.39
CA PRO A 605 32.28 -6.00 4.62
C PRO A 605 33.43 -5.23 3.98
N VAL A 606 33.25 -4.83 2.72
CA VAL A 606 34.17 -3.96 1.98
C VAL A 606 33.67 -2.52 2.10
N VAL A 607 34.54 -1.62 2.57
CA VAL A 607 34.22 -0.19 2.68
C VAL A 607 34.51 0.51 1.35
N VAL A 608 33.58 1.37 0.92
CA VAL A 608 33.62 2.10 -0.35
C VAL A 608 33.70 3.61 -0.08
N PRO A 609 34.90 4.17 0.15
CA PRO A 609 35.05 5.56 0.58
C PRO A 609 35.03 6.61 -0.54
N PHE A 610 35.42 6.26 -1.78
CA PHE A 610 35.75 7.24 -2.82
C PHE A 610 35.16 6.94 -4.20
N ALA A 611 34.27 5.95 -4.33
CA ALA A 611 33.76 5.51 -5.63
C ALA A 611 32.70 6.48 -6.20
N ASP A 612 33.06 7.75 -6.34
CA ASP A 612 32.22 8.90 -6.70
C ASP A 612 32.26 9.21 -8.21
N ALA A 613 33.30 8.74 -8.91
CA ALA A 613 33.46 8.95 -10.34
C ALA A 613 34.03 7.71 -11.02
N CYS A 614 33.95 7.69 -12.36
CA CYS A 614 34.48 6.62 -13.20
C CYS A 614 35.97 6.29 -12.97
N ALA A 615 36.75 7.24 -12.46
CA ALA A 615 38.17 7.06 -12.16
C ALA A 615 38.41 6.21 -10.90
N ASP A 616 37.45 6.19 -9.97
CA ASP A 616 37.59 5.63 -8.62
C ASP A 616 36.68 4.41 -8.39
N VAL A 617 36.14 3.85 -9.48
CA VAL A 617 35.23 2.68 -9.44
C VAL A 617 35.90 1.51 -8.74
N LEU A 618 35.26 1.04 -7.68
CA LEU A 618 35.67 -0.18 -7.01
C LEU A 618 35.09 -1.39 -7.73
N MET A 619 35.95 -2.30 -8.18
CA MET A 619 35.53 -3.54 -8.84
C MET A 619 35.04 -4.57 -7.82
N ILE A 620 33.82 -5.06 -8.03
CA ILE A 620 33.21 -6.17 -7.32
C ILE A 620 33.89 -7.48 -7.75
N PRO A 621 34.32 -8.34 -6.81
CA PRO A 621 34.87 -9.65 -7.14
C PRO A 621 33.84 -10.55 -7.85
N ALA A 622 34.30 -11.48 -8.68
CA ALA A 622 33.42 -12.45 -9.35
C ALA A 622 32.60 -13.33 -8.39
N THR A 623 32.99 -13.41 -7.11
CA THR A 623 32.25 -14.11 -6.05
C THR A 623 31.14 -13.26 -5.42
N GLY A 624 30.98 -12.01 -5.83
CA GLY A 624 30.18 -11.01 -5.13
C GLY A 624 30.82 -10.57 -3.80
N GLY A 625 30.04 -9.91 -2.96
CA GLY A 625 30.49 -9.42 -1.65
C GLY A 625 29.44 -8.53 -0.96
N PHE A 626 29.74 -8.12 0.27
CA PHE A 626 28.96 -7.12 0.99
C PHE A 626 29.72 -5.80 1.02
N PHE A 627 29.09 -4.74 0.54
CA PHE A 627 29.70 -3.42 0.39
C PHE A 627 28.96 -2.39 1.25
N GLN A 628 29.71 -1.43 1.77
CA GLN A 628 29.15 -0.33 2.54
C GLN A 628 29.84 0.98 2.16
N GLY A 629 29.03 2.00 1.89
CA GLY A 629 29.50 3.33 1.49
C GLY A 629 28.62 4.43 2.06
N ASN A 630 28.79 5.64 1.54
CA ASN A 630 28.02 6.80 1.95
C ASN A 630 27.94 7.82 0.82
N THR A 631 26.75 7.99 0.24
CA THR A 631 26.50 8.96 -0.84
C THR A 631 26.49 10.40 -0.34
N ALA A 632 26.36 10.65 0.96
CA ALA A 632 26.34 12.02 1.50
C ALA A 632 27.66 12.79 1.26
N ASN A 633 28.76 12.10 0.98
CA ASN A 633 30.05 12.71 0.65
C ASN A 633 30.38 12.66 -0.85
N ALA A 634 29.45 12.16 -1.67
CA ALA A 634 29.61 12.02 -3.10
C ALA A 634 28.98 13.20 -3.86
N THR A 635 29.19 13.21 -5.17
CA THR A 635 28.66 14.16 -6.13
C THR A 635 27.50 13.54 -6.91
N ALA A 636 26.61 14.39 -7.42
CA ALA A 636 25.56 13.96 -8.34
C ALA A 636 26.15 13.99 -9.76
N SER A 637 26.57 12.83 -10.24
CA SER A 637 27.36 12.66 -11.47
C SER A 637 26.60 11.89 -12.55
N PHE A 638 25.63 11.06 -12.20
CA PHE A 638 24.98 10.15 -13.16
C PHE A 638 23.45 10.19 -13.06
N ASN A 639 22.77 10.46 -14.17
CA ASN A 639 21.31 10.33 -14.22
C ASN A 639 20.89 8.85 -14.26
N ALA A 640 19.87 8.50 -13.49
CA ALA A 640 19.20 7.21 -13.55
C ALA A 640 17.78 7.34 -14.12
N GLY A 641 17.38 6.44 -15.02
CA GLY A 641 16.07 6.47 -15.69
C GLY A 641 14.86 6.26 -14.77
N CYS A 642 15.05 5.76 -13.54
CA CYS A 642 14.01 5.65 -12.52
C CYS A 642 14.07 6.71 -11.42
N ASP A 643 14.88 7.76 -11.62
CA ASP A 643 14.91 8.90 -10.71
C ASP A 643 13.67 9.80 -10.89
N GLN A 644 13.47 10.71 -9.94
CA GLN A 644 12.38 11.67 -9.96
C GLN A 644 12.53 12.66 -11.12
N GLY A 645 11.47 12.81 -11.92
CA GLY A 645 11.41 13.81 -12.98
C GLY A 645 11.52 15.25 -12.45
N GLY A 646 12.19 16.12 -13.21
CA GLY A 646 12.39 17.53 -12.84
C GLY A 646 13.50 17.80 -11.81
N GLY A 647 14.28 16.78 -11.44
CA GLY A 647 15.48 16.92 -10.61
C GLY A 647 16.64 17.64 -11.31
N PRO A 648 17.68 18.03 -10.55
CA PRO A 648 18.90 18.58 -11.15
C PRO A 648 19.62 17.53 -12.01
N GLU A 649 20.44 18.01 -12.96
CA GLU A 649 21.29 17.13 -13.75
C GLU A 649 22.23 16.32 -12.83
N GLY A 650 22.27 15.01 -13.05
CA GLY A 650 23.00 14.05 -12.23
C GLY A 650 22.15 13.42 -11.12
N GLY A 651 20.90 13.85 -10.91
CA GLY A 651 20.01 13.25 -9.91
C GLY A 651 20.42 13.55 -8.46
N ALA A 652 20.36 12.53 -7.60
CA ALA A 652 20.90 12.62 -6.25
C ALA A 652 22.40 12.29 -6.23
N ARG A 653 23.00 12.32 -5.04
CA ARG A 653 24.44 12.03 -4.91
C ARG A 653 24.65 10.53 -5.07
N ASP A 654 25.59 10.15 -5.92
CA ASP A 654 25.73 8.76 -6.34
C ASP A 654 27.14 8.19 -6.08
N GLN A 655 27.20 6.86 -5.96
CA GLN A 655 28.46 6.12 -5.96
C GLN A 655 28.39 4.98 -6.97
N LEU A 656 29.51 4.66 -7.61
CA LEU A 656 29.57 3.71 -8.71
C LEU A 656 30.50 2.52 -8.40
N LEU A 657 29.95 1.32 -8.45
CA LEU A 657 30.73 0.07 -8.39
C LEU A 657 30.84 -0.57 -9.75
N GLY A 658 31.94 -1.27 -10.02
CA GLY A 658 32.17 -1.95 -11.29
C GLY A 658 32.02 -3.45 -11.15
N LEU A 659 31.49 -4.11 -12.17
CA LEU A 659 31.32 -5.57 -12.22
C LEU A 659 31.74 -6.09 -13.59
N SER A 660 32.56 -7.14 -13.62
CA SER A 660 32.97 -7.81 -14.86
C SER A 660 32.56 -9.26 -14.82
N LEU A 661 31.81 -9.69 -15.83
CA LEU A 661 31.28 -11.04 -15.98
C LEU A 661 31.92 -11.72 -17.20
N SER A 662 32.58 -12.86 -16.97
CA SER A 662 33.14 -13.70 -18.04
C SER A 662 32.09 -14.56 -18.74
N ASP A 663 31.04 -14.92 -18.01
CA ASP A 663 29.99 -15.85 -18.42
C ASP A 663 28.64 -15.25 -18.04
N LYS A 664 27.55 -15.80 -18.60
CA LYS A 664 26.20 -15.44 -18.19
C LYS A 664 26.00 -15.81 -16.72
N LYS A 665 25.53 -14.87 -15.90
CA LYS A 665 25.32 -15.04 -14.46
C LYS A 665 23.99 -14.48 -14.03
N ARG A 666 23.43 -15.03 -12.95
CA ARG A 666 22.37 -14.40 -12.18
C ARG A 666 23.01 -13.53 -11.09
N VAL A 667 22.65 -12.26 -11.08
CA VAL A 667 23.20 -11.23 -10.20
C VAL A 667 22.09 -10.66 -9.35
N VAL A 668 22.19 -10.86 -8.04
CA VAL A 668 21.24 -10.36 -7.05
C VAL A 668 21.88 -9.23 -6.27
N LEU A 669 21.17 -8.11 -6.22
CA LEU A 669 21.59 -6.87 -5.61
C LEU A 669 20.54 -6.48 -4.58
N ASP A 670 20.94 -6.46 -3.31
CA ASP A 670 20.05 -6.16 -2.19
C ASP A 670 20.61 -5.02 -1.36
N MET A 671 19.87 -3.91 -1.29
CA MET A 671 20.24 -2.74 -0.50
C MET A 671 19.61 -2.71 0.91
N GLY A 672 19.05 -3.83 1.36
CA GLY A 672 18.42 -3.98 2.67
C GLY A 672 19.26 -3.40 3.82
N GLY A 673 18.62 -2.60 4.68
CA GLY A 673 19.25 -1.94 5.83
C GLY A 673 19.91 -0.59 5.54
N SER A 674 19.89 -0.09 4.30
CA SER A 674 20.41 1.25 3.96
C SER A 674 19.64 2.38 4.66
N GLY A 675 20.28 3.53 4.85
CA GLY A 675 19.77 4.60 5.73
C GLY A 675 18.78 5.58 5.10
N TYR A 676 18.47 5.45 3.81
CA TYR A 676 17.73 6.45 3.03
C TYR A 676 16.88 5.78 1.94
N THR A 677 16.05 6.53 1.21
CA THR A 677 15.27 6.02 0.08
C THR A 677 16.22 5.74 -1.08
N THR A 678 16.53 4.46 -1.29
CA THR A 678 17.60 4.06 -2.22
C THR A 678 17.08 4.03 -3.65
N LEU A 679 18.00 4.31 -4.57
CA LEU A 679 17.84 4.03 -5.99
C LEU A 679 19.06 3.22 -6.43
N LEU A 680 18.83 2.16 -7.20
CA LEU A 680 19.89 1.31 -7.72
C LEU A 680 19.68 1.13 -9.22
N ASP A 681 20.68 1.51 -10.02
CA ASP A 681 20.70 1.34 -11.47
C ASP A 681 21.89 0.48 -11.91
N VAL A 682 21.66 -0.38 -12.91
CA VAL A 682 22.69 -1.24 -13.50
C VAL A 682 22.89 -0.85 -14.95
N ARG A 683 24.13 -0.51 -15.28
CA ARG A 683 24.53 -0.02 -16.60
C ARG A 683 25.53 -0.99 -17.23
N LYS A 684 25.51 -1.12 -18.54
CA LYS A 684 26.40 -2.00 -19.33
C LYS A 684 27.21 -1.19 -20.32
N GLY A 685 28.51 -1.46 -20.40
CA GLY A 685 29.38 -0.83 -21.39
C GLY A 685 30.86 -1.09 -21.12
N PRO A 686 31.72 -1.05 -22.15
CA PRO A 686 33.17 -1.14 -21.96
C PRO A 686 33.72 0.11 -21.27
N ASP A 687 33.06 1.26 -21.46
CA ASP A 687 33.41 2.55 -20.88
C ASP A 687 32.39 2.93 -19.81
N CYS A 688 32.86 3.60 -18.76
CA CYS A 688 32.05 4.08 -17.65
C CYS A 688 31.31 5.39 -18.02
N PRO A 689 30.05 5.60 -17.58
CA PRO A 689 29.23 4.72 -16.74
C PRO A 689 28.47 3.63 -17.52
N GLY A 690 28.66 3.53 -18.83
CA GLY A 690 27.91 2.63 -19.69
C GLY A 690 26.48 3.13 -19.97
N VAL A 691 25.66 2.25 -20.57
CA VAL A 691 24.26 2.50 -20.90
C VAL A 691 23.37 1.70 -19.96
N GLU A 692 22.30 2.29 -19.45
CA GLU A 692 21.35 1.60 -18.57
C GLU A 692 20.85 0.29 -19.17
N VAL A 693 20.83 -0.74 -18.34
CA VAL A 693 20.25 -2.03 -18.72
C VAL A 693 18.73 -1.91 -18.57
N PRO A 694 17.94 -2.27 -19.61
CA PRO A 694 16.49 -2.20 -19.53
C PRO A 694 15.94 -2.97 -18.31
N LYS A 695 15.03 -2.34 -17.56
CA LYS A 695 14.40 -2.89 -16.34
C LYS A 695 15.40 -3.23 -15.21
N ALA A 696 16.56 -2.55 -15.18
CA ALA A 696 17.58 -2.73 -14.14
C ALA A 696 17.77 -1.50 -13.25
N CYS A 697 16.74 -0.66 -13.16
CA CYS A 697 16.67 0.48 -12.25
C CYS A 697 15.54 0.23 -11.24
N ALA A 698 15.85 0.27 -9.94
CA ALA A 698 14.92 -0.04 -8.86
C ALA A 698 15.01 0.98 -7.72
N VAL A 699 13.84 1.50 -7.34
CA VAL A 699 13.67 2.39 -6.19
C VAL A 699 13.17 1.58 -4.99
N GLY A 700 13.67 1.89 -3.80
CA GLY A 700 13.28 1.22 -2.56
C GLY A 700 12.93 2.19 -1.44
N TYR A 701 11.81 1.90 -0.75
CA TYR A 701 11.21 2.75 0.27
C TYR A 701 11.17 2.06 1.63
N GLY A 702 11.16 2.84 2.72
CA GLY A 702 10.99 2.30 4.07
C GLY A 702 12.02 1.20 4.38
N GLN A 703 11.56 0.03 4.84
CA GLN A 703 12.43 -1.14 5.07
C GLN A 703 12.77 -1.89 3.76
N ASN A 704 11.92 -1.77 2.74
CA ASN A 704 12.07 -2.40 1.43
C ASN A 704 12.98 -1.57 0.51
N LYS A 705 14.29 -1.57 0.81
CA LYS A 705 15.30 -0.92 -0.02
C LYS A 705 15.45 -1.58 -1.39
N SER A 706 16.12 -0.90 -2.32
CA SER A 706 16.24 -1.30 -3.72
C SER A 706 16.71 -2.75 -3.85
N PHE A 707 16.08 -3.47 -4.78
CA PHE A 707 16.34 -4.87 -5.05
C PHE A 707 16.34 -5.13 -6.55
N LEU A 708 17.34 -5.87 -7.02
CA LEU A 708 17.40 -6.35 -8.39
C LEU A 708 17.84 -7.82 -8.40
N ASP A 709 17.14 -8.65 -9.16
CA ASP A 709 17.52 -10.04 -9.45
C ASP A 709 17.54 -10.21 -10.97
N LEU A 710 18.75 -10.12 -11.54
CA LEU A 710 18.97 -9.97 -12.97
C LEU A 710 19.75 -11.15 -13.52
N THR A 711 19.38 -11.61 -14.71
CA THR A 711 20.23 -12.53 -15.49
C THR A 711 21.03 -11.72 -16.51
N LEU A 712 22.33 -11.58 -16.28
CA LEU A 712 23.23 -10.73 -17.07
C LEU A 712 24.16 -11.59 -17.94
N ASP A 713 24.26 -11.23 -19.21
CA ASP A 713 25.23 -11.81 -20.15
C ASP A 713 26.68 -11.38 -19.81
N PRO A 714 27.70 -12.03 -20.39
CA PRO A 714 29.08 -11.56 -20.25
C PRO A 714 29.24 -10.08 -20.62
N GLY A 715 30.11 -9.38 -19.89
CA GLY A 715 30.36 -7.96 -20.12
C GLY A 715 30.86 -7.20 -18.90
N VAL A 716 31.09 -5.91 -19.10
CA VAL A 716 31.41 -4.95 -18.04
C VAL A 716 30.15 -4.15 -17.70
N TYR A 717 29.89 -4.05 -16.41
CA TYR A 717 28.72 -3.44 -15.82
C TYR A 717 29.13 -2.43 -14.74
N PHE A 718 28.28 -1.44 -14.52
CA PHE A 718 28.43 -0.46 -13.45
C PHE A 718 27.13 -0.41 -12.64
N LEU A 719 27.25 -0.45 -11.31
CA LEU A 719 26.15 -0.35 -10.38
C LEU A 719 26.16 1.05 -9.80
N GLN A 720 25.19 1.86 -10.20
CA GLN A 720 24.97 3.20 -9.67
C GLN A 720 24.11 3.08 -8.41
N ILE A 721 24.72 3.41 -7.27
CA ILE A 721 24.06 3.52 -5.98
C ILE A 721 23.71 4.98 -5.75
N ASP A 722 22.42 5.25 -5.65
CA ASP A 722 21.89 6.61 -5.63
C ASP A 722 20.72 6.70 -4.63
N GLY A 723 20.09 7.87 -4.52
CA GLY A 723 18.88 8.09 -3.72
C GLY A 723 17.76 8.72 -4.53
N LEU A 724 16.51 8.39 -4.17
CA LEU A 724 15.37 9.02 -4.82
C LEU A 724 15.18 10.45 -4.29
N GLY A 725 14.97 11.42 -5.18
CA GLY A 725 14.55 12.77 -4.78
C GLY A 725 15.61 13.51 -3.95
N GLN A 726 16.87 13.41 -4.35
CA GLN A 726 18.04 14.01 -3.67
C GLN A 726 18.40 13.40 -2.29
N ASP A 727 17.75 12.31 -1.90
CA ASP A 727 18.06 11.63 -0.64
C ASP A 727 19.49 11.05 -0.68
N SER A 728 20.17 11.04 0.46
CA SER A 728 21.56 10.55 0.53
C SER A 728 21.94 10.13 1.94
N GLY A 729 22.91 9.22 2.04
CA GLY A 729 23.34 8.71 3.34
C GLY A 729 24.16 7.44 3.28
N PRO A 730 24.34 6.77 4.44
CA PRO A 730 25.01 5.48 4.47
C PRO A 730 24.16 4.43 3.76
N TRP A 731 24.81 3.64 2.90
CA TRP A 731 24.18 2.52 2.20
C TRP A 731 24.92 1.21 2.44
N PHE A 732 24.17 0.14 2.26
CA PHE A 732 24.66 -1.23 2.22
C PHE A 732 24.23 -1.85 0.90
N LEU A 733 25.10 -2.68 0.31
CA LEU A 733 24.79 -3.44 -0.89
C LEU A 733 25.33 -4.86 -0.74
N ASP A 734 24.42 -5.83 -0.68
CA ASP A 734 24.73 -7.25 -0.77
C ASP A 734 24.68 -7.70 -2.24
N VAL A 735 25.84 -8.03 -2.81
CA VAL A 735 25.97 -8.48 -4.20
C VAL A 735 26.23 -9.99 -4.22
N ARG A 736 25.33 -10.74 -4.86
CA ARG A 736 25.45 -12.19 -5.03
C ARG A 736 25.50 -12.53 -6.51
N ILE A 737 26.52 -13.28 -6.90
CA ILE A 737 26.75 -13.70 -8.28
C ILE A 737 26.73 -15.22 -8.28
N VAL A 738 25.73 -15.78 -8.96
CA VAL A 738 25.48 -17.22 -8.99
C VAL A 738 25.30 -17.69 -10.43
N ASP A 739 25.36 -19.00 -10.64
CA ASP A 739 25.03 -19.58 -11.94
C ASP A 739 23.54 -19.33 -12.24
N PRO A 740 23.20 -19.07 -13.52
CA PRO A 740 21.87 -18.62 -13.93
C PRO A 740 20.76 -19.64 -13.71
#